data_AF-A0A9E1UXH6-F1
#
_entry.id   AF-A0A9E1UXH6-F1
#
_cell.length_a   1.000
_cell.length_b   1.000
_cell.length_c   1.000
_cell.angle_alpha   90.00
_cell.angle_beta   90.00
_cell.angle_gamma   90.00
#
_symmetry.space_group_name_H-M   'P 1'
#
loop_
_entity.id
_entity.type
_entity.pdbx_description
1 polymer ?
#
loop_
_entity_poly.entity_id
_entity_poly.type
_entity_poly.pdbx_seq_one_letter_code
_entity_poly.pdbx_strand_id
1 'polypeptide(L)'
;TFETWVGIDITAGSNGYARFRVGDVAGKSNLVDAALARVNRQHPQLNALAGRVATNWAQKDQTKALRELAATLTGELGALGRQSAPRFGEASEPVALLGLLAELWTAKGKIEQVASEFARVNLPALRRAVRDLTRTFPKEYTNGPAYLKRLDSIPVGLAERLAKYDASAIPAAKEIAAFSTKALLENPLLDFDQLLLVRRKANNLGLPANWQSNSMLRKNGYGNDLAVLSPVRPGGKITTLYRPADDGFVGDVDLHPDGDRVLFSKSDPKGPWQVYEYGLAGGTPPQQVSPEAEPFINNYDACYLPDGDILYTSTAAMVAVPCVYGGAPVAHLFRLDRETGASRQISFDQEHAWCPTVLNNGRILYLRWEYADLPHANSRILFHCNPDGTSQMEYYGSNSYWPNGVFYARPIPGLASQVVGIVSGHHGVRRMGELVVFDPARGRREASGVVQRIPGFGQPVEAICADRLADKSWPHFMHPFPLGREDGRGSGKYFLVSAQPSSKHKWGVYLADSFDNMTLLAQQPGMAMLEPIPLRKTSAPPVIPERIDLKRKDGLVYLSDIYRGGGLKGIPRGAVKSLRLFTYTYGYRGFGGLYGSIGMDGPWDCRRILGTVPVESDGSAFFRVPANVPVAVQPLDKEGKAVQLMRSWFTAMPGETISCVGCHEAQNNTPPAKLTLAARKAPTDLSDWRGKTRNFGFAREVQPVLDRNCIRCHNDTTTFRGKPVFSLLNEPMKTKWTSKMSGHVNGRDGGKFSEAYRNLHRYVRHPGIESDMHMLAPMEFHADSTELVQILRKGHFGVKLSAEDWDRLVAWIDMNTPFHGEWSGIVGEKAKTAEGVRADMRKRYANVEENHEEIPAVASAPAVTPLAIVPEPKPGPTVAAPPVTAHKLRREELDLGGGVHVGMVHVPKGAFVMGSATGHPDERPAHLVQVKQGFWMSETEISNAQFARFDADHNSRRESKQGYQFGVKGYPLNTPGQPAVRLSWQQAKAFCRWLGKELDTAVDLPTEAQWEYACRAGTQTPFSFGQPGTDFAPFANFADA
;
A
#
# COMPACT_ATOMS: atom_id res chain seq x y z
N THR A 1 -59.88 32.02 -6.35
CA THR A 1 -58.53 32.01 -5.76
C THR A 1 -57.66 31.19 -6.68
N PHE A 2 -56.58 31.74 -7.24
CA PHE A 2 -55.62 30.99 -8.05
C PHE A 2 -54.49 30.50 -7.13
N GLU A 3 -54.16 29.21 -7.16
CA GLU A 3 -52.92 28.72 -6.54
C GLU A 3 -51.84 28.54 -7.62
N THR A 4 -50.64 29.02 -7.33
CA THR A 4 -49.46 28.85 -8.17
C THR A 4 -48.52 27.84 -7.51
N TRP A 5 -48.18 26.78 -8.24
CA TRP A 5 -47.16 25.81 -7.80
C TRP A 5 -45.82 26.17 -8.43
N VAL A 6 -44.82 26.46 -7.61
CA VAL A 6 -43.44 26.67 -8.05
C VAL A 6 -42.66 25.38 -7.79
N GLY A 7 -42.39 24.62 -8.85
CA GLY A 7 -41.50 23.46 -8.81
C GLY A 7 -40.17 23.79 -9.46
N ILE A 8 -39.08 23.63 -8.72
CA ILE A 8 -37.72 23.59 -9.28
C ILE A 8 -37.39 22.12 -9.54
N ASP A 9 -37.27 21.74 -10.80
CA ASP A 9 -36.79 20.42 -11.19
C ASP A 9 -35.25 20.43 -11.22
N ILE A 10 -34.64 19.67 -10.32
CA ILE A 10 -33.17 19.53 -10.18
C ILE A 10 -32.65 18.22 -10.77
N THR A 11 -33.43 17.49 -11.57
CA THR A 11 -33.05 16.16 -12.07
C THR A 11 -32.39 16.12 -13.45
N ALA A 12 -32.10 17.25 -14.10
CA ALA A 12 -31.35 17.28 -15.37
C ALA A 12 -30.19 18.29 -15.34
N GLY A 13 -29.04 17.90 -15.90
CA GLY A 13 -27.75 18.59 -15.76
C GLY A 13 -27.71 20.06 -16.22
N SER A 14 -26.87 20.81 -15.51
CA SER A 14 -26.25 22.13 -15.81
C SER A 14 -27.06 23.30 -16.38
N ASN A 15 -28.37 23.21 -16.65
CA ASN A 15 -29.21 24.38 -16.97
C ASN A 15 -30.60 24.22 -16.34
N GLY A 16 -30.91 25.02 -15.31
CA GLY A 16 -32.23 25.02 -14.67
C GLY A 16 -33.23 25.93 -15.39
N TYR A 17 -34.45 25.43 -15.62
CA TYR A 17 -35.59 26.23 -16.10
C TYR A 17 -36.75 26.15 -15.10
N ALA A 18 -37.45 27.25 -14.88
CA ALA A 18 -38.71 27.28 -14.11
C ALA A 18 -39.91 27.15 -15.07
N ARG A 19 -40.83 26.21 -14.80
CA ARG A 19 -42.13 26.13 -15.49
C ARG A 19 -43.24 26.67 -14.61
N PHE A 20 -44.02 27.60 -15.16
CA PHE A 20 -45.23 28.12 -14.52
C PHE A 20 -46.45 27.43 -15.10
N ARG A 21 -47.36 26.98 -14.24
CA ARG A 21 -48.69 26.50 -14.66
C ARG A 21 -49.74 27.25 -13.85
N VAL A 22 -50.60 27.98 -14.56
CA VAL A 22 -51.75 28.69 -13.97
C VAL A 22 -53.00 27.92 -14.38
N GLY A 23 -53.84 27.57 -13.40
CA GLY A 23 -55.11 26.88 -13.63
C GLY A 23 -56.24 27.51 -12.82
N ASP A 24 -57.42 27.58 -13.44
CA ASP A 24 -58.66 28.07 -12.85
C ASP A 24 -59.25 27.04 -11.86
N VAL A 25 -59.65 27.50 -10.68
CA VAL A 25 -60.23 26.67 -9.61
C VAL A 25 -61.74 26.87 -9.60
N ALA A 26 -62.40 26.40 -10.65
CA ALA A 26 -63.85 26.32 -10.72
C ALA A 26 -64.28 24.86 -10.86
N GLY A 27 -64.55 24.23 -9.70
CA GLY A 27 -65.42 23.06 -9.54
C GLY A 27 -65.00 21.75 -10.21
N LYS A 28 -64.17 20.93 -9.52
CA LYS A 28 -64.22 19.44 -9.50
C LYS A 28 -63.10 18.71 -8.70
N SER A 29 -62.47 19.29 -7.66
CA SER A 29 -61.35 18.62 -6.93
C SER A 29 -61.62 18.15 -5.48
N ASN A 30 -62.73 18.48 -4.83
CA ASN A 30 -62.81 18.33 -3.36
C ASN A 30 -63.05 16.91 -2.79
N LEU A 31 -63.35 15.88 -3.59
CA LEU A 31 -63.50 14.51 -3.07
C LEU A 31 -62.22 13.68 -3.18
N VAL A 32 -61.37 13.97 -4.17
CA VAL A 32 -60.23 13.12 -4.57
C VAL A 32 -58.97 13.53 -3.83
N ASP A 33 -58.69 14.84 -3.71
CA ASP A 33 -57.59 15.32 -2.86
C ASP A 33 -57.88 15.03 -1.39
N ALA A 34 -59.15 15.09 -0.98
CA ALA A 34 -59.57 14.67 0.35
C ALA A 34 -59.41 13.16 0.57
N ALA A 35 -59.72 12.32 -0.45
CA ALA A 35 -59.50 10.87 -0.40
C ALA A 35 -58.01 10.51 -0.40
N LEU A 36 -57.19 11.15 -1.22
CA LEU A 36 -55.73 11.00 -1.21
C LEU A 36 -55.10 11.48 0.08
N ALA A 37 -55.53 12.62 0.62
CA ALA A 37 -55.09 13.10 1.92
C ALA A 37 -55.58 12.21 3.07
N ARG A 38 -56.74 11.55 2.94
CA ARG A 38 -57.26 10.57 3.91
C ARG A 38 -56.48 9.25 3.83
N VAL A 39 -56.24 8.74 2.62
CA VAL A 39 -55.43 7.54 2.36
C VAL A 39 -53.96 7.79 2.76
N ASN A 40 -53.37 8.94 2.46
CA ASN A 40 -52.02 9.32 2.88
C ASN A 40 -51.92 9.54 4.40
N ARG A 41 -52.98 10.03 5.07
CA ARG A 41 -53.04 10.10 6.54
C ARG A 41 -53.11 8.71 7.18
N GLN A 42 -53.80 7.77 6.55
CA GLN A 42 -53.93 6.38 7.04
C GLN A 42 -52.74 5.49 6.64
N HIS A 43 -52.07 5.81 5.53
CA HIS A 43 -51.01 5.02 4.90
C HIS A 43 -49.91 5.93 4.31
N PRO A 44 -49.13 6.64 5.14
CA PRO A 44 -48.14 7.65 4.71
C PRO A 44 -47.02 7.12 3.80
N GLN A 45 -46.82 5.80 3.73
CA GLN A 45 -45.89 5.10 2.83
C GLN A 45 -46.21 5.23 1.32
N LEU A 46 -47.33 5.87 0.95
CA LEU A 46 -47.82 5.96 -0.43
C LEU A 46 -47.37 7.18 -1.23
N ASN A 47 -46.50 8.04 -0.68
CA ASN A 47 -45.95 9.20 -1.41
C ASN A 47 -45.29 8.80 -2.76
N ALA A 48 -44.74 7.59 -2.87
CA ALA A 48 -44.18 7.06 -4.12
C ALA A 48 -45.25 6.63 -5.14
N LEU A 49 -46.42 6.17 -4.68
CA LEU A 49 -47.53 5.80 -5.55
C LEU A 49 -48.17 7.05 -6.17
N ALA A 50 -48.29 8.13 -5.38
CA ALA A 50 -48.86 9.41 -5.80
C ALA A 50 -48.18 9.98 -7.07
N GLY A 51 -46.87 9.81 -7.22
CA GLY A 51 -46.12 10.22 -8.42
C GLY A 51 -46.45 9.42 -9.69
N ARG A 52 -46.72 8.11 -9.57
CA ARG A 52 -47.14 7.25 -10.70
C ARG A 52 -48.61 7.47 -11.09
N VAL A 53 -49.47 7.78 -10.11
CA VAL A 53 -50.88 8.10 -10.40
C VAL A 53 -51.02 9.51 -11.01
N ALA A 54 -50.18 10.48 -10.62
CA ALA A 54 -50.16 11.83 -11.16
C ALA A 54 -49.91 11.91 -12.69
N THR A 55 -49.12 10.99 -13.26
CA THR A 55 -48.88 10.92 -14.71
C THR A 55 -50.07 10.37 -15.52
N ASN A 56 -50.96 9.57 -14.92
CA ASN A 56 -52.14 9.01 -15.58
C ASN A 56 -53.45 9.73 -15.23
N TRP A 57 -53.42 10.66 -14.27
CA TRP A 57 -54.62 11.30 -13.70
C TRP A 57 -55.30 12.34 -14.59
N ALA A 58 -54.70 12.70 -15.72
CA ALA A 58 -55.29 13.63 -16.69
C ALA A 58 -56.44 13.02 -17.53
N GLN A 59 -56.73 11.72 -17.37
CA GLN A 59 -57.85 11.05 -18.05
C GLN A 59 -59.19 11.36 -17.35
N LYS A 60 -60.27 11.54 -18.14
CA LYS A 60 -61.63 11.85 -17.64
C LYS A 60 -62.27 10.76 -16.76
N ASP A 61 -61.63 9.59 -16.61
CA ASP A 61 -62.14 8.44 -15.84
C ASP A 61 -61.07 7.89 -14.87
N GLN A 62 -61.17 8.31 -13.62
CA GLN A 62 -60.23 7.95 -12.55
C GLN A 62 -60.37 6.48 -12.12
N THR A 63 -61.56 5.91 -12.22
CA THR A 63 -61.83 4.51 -11.89
C THR A 63 -61.09 3.59 -12.86
N LYS A 64 -61.12 3.93 -14.16
CA LYS A 64 -60.38 3.20 -15.19
C LYS A 64 -58.87 3.21 -14.95
N ALA A 65 -58.28 4.38 -14.69
CA ALA A 65 -56.84 4.51 -14.44
C ALA A 65 -56.38 3.72 -13.20
N LEU A 66 -57.16 3.73 -12.12
CA LEU A 66 -56.86 2.96 -10.90
C LEU A 66 -56.97 1.45 -11.14
N ARG A 67 -57.91 1.01 -11.99
CA ARG A 67 -58.03 -0.40 -12.38
C ARG A 67 -56.88 -0.87 -13.26
N GLU A 68 -56.40 -0.05 -14.20
CA GLU A 68 -55.22 -0.36 -15.02
C GLU A 68 -53.95 -0.47 -14.15
N LEU A 69 -53.79 0.43 -13.17
CA LEU A 69 -52.70 0.36 -12.20
C LEU A 69 -52.81 -0.89 -11.31
N ALA A 70 -54.00 -1.21 -10.82
CA ALA A 70 -54.25 -2.42 -10.04
C ALA A 70 -53.97 -3.70 -10.84
N ALA A 71 -54.37 -3.76 -12.11
CA ALA A 71 -54.08 -4.88 -13.01
C ALA A 71 -52.56 -5.06 -13.23
N THR A 72 -51.84 -3.96 -13.43
CA THR A 72 -50.38 -3.98 -13.57
C THR A 72 -49.70 -4.48 -12.30
N LEU A 73 -50.04 -3.90 -11.14
CA LEU A 73 -49.44 -4.27 -9.85
C LEU A 73 -49.79 -5.70 -9.42
N THR A 74 -51.02 -6.15 -9.67
CA THR A 74 -51.42 -7.54 -9.35
C THR A 74 -50.72 -8.55 -10.28
N GLY A 75 -50.41 -8.18 -11.52
CA GLY A 75 -49.55 -8.99 -12.40
C GLY A 75 -48.11 -9.10 -11.90
N GLU A 76 -47.52 -7.99 -11.46
CA GLU A 76 -46.14 -7.94 -10.93
C GLU A 76 -45.98 -8.67 -9.58
N LEU A 77 -47.00 -8.66 -8.72
CA LEU A 77 -46.94 -9.18 -7.35
C LEU A 77 -47.33 -10.66 -7.21
N GLY A 78 -47.32 -11.42 -8.30
CA GLY A 78 -47.37 -12.89 -8.27
C GLY A 78 -48.51 -13.46 -7.40
N ALA A 79 -48.16 -14.16 -6.32
CA ALA A 79 -49.14 -14.80 -5.43
C ALA A 79 -50.01 -13.78 -4.67
N LEU A 80 -49.40 -12.73 -4.11
CA LEU A 80 -50.11 -11.64 -3.44
C LEU A 80 -51.06 -10.92 -4.40
N GLY A 81 -50.61 -10.70 -5.64
CA GLY A 81 -51.40 -10.10 -6.69
C GLY A 81 -52.63 -10.92 -7.07
N ARG A 82 -52.46 -12.24 -7.31
CA ARG A 82 -53.57 -13.18 -7.59
C ARG A 82 -54.61 -13.22 -6.47
N GLN A 83 -54.17 -13.20 -5.21
CA GLN A 83 -55.09 -13.20 -4.06
C GLN A 83 -55.89 -11.90 -3.95
N SER A 84 -55.31 -10.77 -4.37
CA SER A 84 -55.94 -9.45 -4.23
C SER A 84 -56.79 -9.06 -5.44
N ALA A 85 -56.51 -9.63 -6.62
CA ALA A 85 -57.16 -9.29 -7.89
C ALA A 85 -58.71 -9.33 -7.87
N PRO A 86 -59.39 -10.31 -7.25
CA PRO A 86 -60.86 -10.34 -7.20
C PRO A 86 -61.47 -9.10 -6.52
N ARG A 87 -60.83 -8.61 -5.45
CA ARG A 87 -61.31 -7.44 -4.67
C ARG A 87 -61.30 -6.15 -5.49
N PHE A 88 -60.40 -6.03 -6.47
CA PHE A 88 -60.34 -4.87 -7.37
C PHE A 88 -61.45 -4.89 -8.44
N GLY A 89 -61.96 -6.08 -8.81
CA GLY A 89 -63.08 -6.23 -9.74
C GLY A 89 -64.43 -5.83 -9.11
N GLU A 90 -64.58 -6.04 -7.81
CA GLU A 90 -65.79 -5.74 -7.04
C GLU A 90 -65.90 -4.26 -6.61
N ALA A 91 -64.79 -3.52 -6.63
CA ALA A 91 -64.77 -2.10 -6.24
C ALA A 91 -65.26 -1.19 -7.39
N SER A 92 -66.34 -0.43 -7.13
CA SER A 92 -66.95 0.51 -8.08
C SER A 92 -66.47 1.97 -7.92
N GLU A 93 -65.95 2.34 -6.75
CA GLU A 93 -65.57 3.72 -6.41
C GLU A 93 -64.05 3.93 -6.37
N PRO A 94 -63.52 5.08 -6.85
CA PRO A 94 -62.09 5.40 -6.81
C PRO A 94 -61.45 5.29 -5.42
N VAL A 95 -62.18 5.69 -4.37
CA VAL A 95 -61.68 5.66 -2.98
C VAL A 95 -61.48 4.22 -2.49
N ALA A 96 -62.37 3.30 -2.87
CA ALA A 96 -62.24 1.88 -2.53
C ALA A 96 -61.04 1.25 -3.26
N LEU A 97 -60.84 1.58 -4.54
CA LEU A 97 -59.68 1.14 -5.32
C LEU A 97 -58.36 1.67 -4.74
N LEU A 98 -58.31 2.94 -4.31
CA LEU A 98 -57.14 3.52 -3.64
C LEU A 98 -56.84 2.83 -2.30
N GLY A 99 -57.87 2.51 -1.50
CA GLY A 99 -57.70 1.75 -0.26
C GLY A 99 -57.14 0.35 -0.49
N LEU A 100 -57.63 -0.37 -1.51
CA LEU A 100 -57.12 -1.69 -1.87
C LEU A 100 -55.67 -1.64 -2.39
N LEU A 101 -55.33 -0.62 -3.19
CA LEU A 101 -53.95 -0.37 -3.63
C LEU A 101 -53.02 -0.08 -2.43
N ALA A 102 -53.49 0.67 -1.44
CA ALA A 102 -52.76 0.96 -0.20
C ALA A 102 -52.48 -0.30 0.62
N GLU A 103 -53.49 -1.16 0.79
CA GLU A 103 -53.36 -2.46 1.44
C GLU A 103 -52.35 -3.35 0.71
N LEU A 104 -52.48 -3.47 -0.61
CA LEU A 104 -51.59 -4.28 -1.45
C LEU A 104 -50.15 -3.79 -1.37
N TRP A 105 -49.92 -2.48 -1.42
CA TRP A 105 -48.59 -1.88 -1.29
C TRP A 105 -47.98 -2.09 0.10
N THR A 106 -48.80 -2.00 1.15
CA THR A 106 -48.36 -2.27 2.52
C THR A 106 -48.00 -3.75 2.71
N ALA A 107 -48.80 -4.67 2.14
CA ALA A 107 -48.52 -6.11 2.17
C ALA A 107 -47.23 -6.46 1.40
N LYS A 108 -47.03 -5.86 0.21
CA LYS A 108 -45.79 -5.92 -0.55
C LYS A 108 -44.60 -5.50 0.32
N GLY A 109 -44.68 -4.32 0.96
CA GLY A 109 -43.62 -3.82 1.83
C GLY A 109 -43.31 -4.73 3.03
N LYS A 110 -44.34 -5.35 3.63
CA LYS A 110 -44.15 -6.36 4.71
C LYS A 110 -43.41 -7.59 4.21
N ILE A 111 -43.74 -8.12 3.03
CA ILE A 111 -43.05 -9.28 2.45
C ILE A 111 -41.60 -8.89 2.12
N GLU A 112 -41.37 -7.73 1.53
CA GLU A 112 -40.02 -7.25 1.19
C GLU A 112 -39.15 -7.05 2.43
N GLN A 113 -39.72 -6.55 3.52
CA GLN A 113 -39.03 -6.45 4.80
C GLN A 113 -38.60 -7.83 5.29
N VAL A 114 -39.53 -8.80 5.32
CA VAL A 114 -39.24 -10.16 5.79
C VAL A 114 -38.26 -10.87 4.87
N ALA A 115 -38.38 -10.69 3.55
CA ALA A 115 -37.45 -11.20 2.56
C ALA A 115 -36.04 -10.64 2.79
N SER A 116 -35.92 -9.34 3.10
CA SER A 116 -34.65 -8.70 3.42
C SER A 116 -34.03 -9.22 4.72
N GLU A 117 -34.85 -9.44 5.76
CA GLU A 117 -34.41 -10.05 7.03
C GLU A 117 -33.95 -11.51 6.81
N PHE A 118 -34.73 -12.29 6.06
CA PHE A 118 -34.44 -13.69 5.76
C PHE A 118 -33.26 -13.87 4.80
N ALA A 119 -33.05 -12.96 3.85
CA ALA A 119 -31.92 -13.01 2.91
C ALA A 119 -30.55 -12.92 3.61
N ARG A 120 -30.51 -12.48 4.88
CA ARG A 120 -29.29 -12.49 5.70
C ARG A 120 -29.00 -13.86 6.33
N VAL A 121 -29.97 -14.76 6.32
CA VAL A 121 -29.80 -16.11 6.85
C VAL A 121 -29.11 -16.99 5.81
N ASN A 122 -27.82 -17.22 6.02
CA ASN A 122 -27.05 -18.17 5.24
C ASN A 122 -27.14 -19.56 5.88
N LEU A 123 -28.13 -20.37 5.48
CA LEU A 123 -28.36 -21.69 6.07
C LEU A 123 -27.13 -22.64 6.01
N PRO A 124 -26.37 -22.69 4.90
CA PRO A 124 -25.10 -23.42 4.87
C PRO A 124 -24.07 -22.92 5.90
N ALA A 125 -23.90 -21.60 6.03
CA ALA A 125 -23.01 -20.99 7.02
C ALA A 125 -23.46 -21.29 8.45
N LEU A 126 -24.75 -21.17 8.73
CA LEU A 126 -25.34 -21.45 10.03
C LEU A 126 -25.11 -22.91 10.43
N ARG A 127 -25.31 -23.85 9.51
CA ARG A 127 -25.02 -25.27 9.74
C ARG A 127 -23.54 -25.51 10.08
N ARG A 128 -22.61 -24.83 9.40
CA ARG A 128 -21.16 -24.92 9.71
C ARG A 128 -20.87 -24.39 11.12
N ALA A 129 -21.41 -23.22 11.46
CA ALA A 129 -21.23 -22.63 12.78
C ALA A 129 -21.81 -23.50 13.90
N VAL A 130 -23.04 -24.01 13.75
CA VAL A 130 -23.66 -24.91 14.75
C VAL A 130 -22.84 -26.19 14.93
N ARG A 131 -22.34 -26.79 13.85
CA ARG A 131 -21.44 -27.96 13.93
C ARG A 131 -20.15 -27.63 14.67
N ASP A 132 -19.55 -26.48 14.37
CA ASP A 132 -18.31 -26.07 15.01
C ASP A 132 -18.51 -25.79 16.51
N LEU A 133 -19.57 -25.08 16.89
CA LEU A 133 -19.91 -24.82 18.30
C LEU A 133 -20.19 -26.12 19.06
N THR A 134 -20.99 -27.03 18.47
CA THR A 134 -21.31 -28.33 19.08
C THR A 134 -20.05 -29.15 19.34
N ARG A 135 -19.11 -29.14 18.38
CA ARG A 135 -17.85 -29.89 18.47
C ARG A 135 -16.85 -29.24 19.42
N THR A 136 -16.74 -27.91 19.39
CA THR A 136 -15.76 -27.14 20.16
C THR A 136 -16.18 -26.99 21.62
N PHE A 137 -17.48 -26.90 21.88
CA PHE A 137 -18.06 -26.66 23.21
C PHE A 137 -19.19 -27.65 23.53
N PRO A 138 -18.94 -28.97 23.54
CA PRO A 138 -20.00 -29.97 23.70
C PRO A 138 -20.76 -29.89 25.04
N LYS A 139 -20.13 -29.33 26.09
CA LYS A 139 -20.73 -29.15 27.42
C LYS A 139 -21.45 -27.82 27.61
N GLU A 140 -21.05 -26.78 26.86
CA GLU A 140 -21.58 -25.42 27.00
C GLU A 140 -22.66 -25.13 25.94
N TYR A 141 -22.54 -25.69 24.73
CA TYR A 141 -23.48 -25.53 23.61
C TYR A 141 -24.41 -26.75 23.45
N THR A 142 -25.19 -27.03 24.50
CA THR A 142 -25.96 -28.28 24.63
C THR A 142 -27.12 -28.42 23.62
N ASN A 143 -27.65 -27.32 23.10
CA ASN A 143 -28.75 -27.33 22.11
C ASN A 143 -28.28 -27.65 20.68
N GLY A 144 -26.97 -27.74 20.43
CA GLY A 144 -26.39 -27.95 19.10
C GLY A 144 -27.01 -29.10 18.29
N PRO A 145 -27.15 -30.33 18.83
CA PRO A 145 -27.80 -31.44 18.14
C PRO A 145 -29.26 -31.16 17.75
N ALA A 146 -30.02 -30.48 18.61
CA ALA A 146 -31.40 -30.10 18.33
C ALA A 146 -31.47 -29.05 17.20
N TYR A 147 -30.53 -28.11 17.17
CA TYR A 147 -30.41 -27.12 16.09
C TYR A 147 -30.05 -27.74 14.75
N LEU A 148 -29.16 -28.73 14.71
CA LEU A 148 -28.85 -29.46 13.48
C LEU A 148 -30.09 -30.19 12.95
N LYS A 149 -30.84 -30.88 13.82
CA LYS A 149 -32.09 -31.53 13.45
C LYS A 149 -33.13 -30.53 12.93
N ARG A 150 -33.23 -29.35 13.54
CA ARG A 150 -34.13 -28.27 13.07
C ARG A 150 -33.70 -27.73 11.70
N LEU A 151 -32.41 -27.60 11.44
CA LEU A 151 -31.88 -27.19 10.14
C LEU A 151 -32.19 -28.20 9.03
N ASP A 152 -32.25 -29.50 9.35
CA ASP A 152 -32.64 -30.56 8.41
C ASP A 152 -34.13 -30.50 8.04
N SER A 153 -34.97 -29.89 8.89
CA SER A 153 -36.41 -29.76 8.66
C SER A 153 -36.85 -28.42 8.06
N ILE A 154 -35.93 -27.53 7.68
CA ILE A 154 -36.27 -26.26 7.05
C ILE A 154 -36.77 -26.50 5.61
N PRO A 155 -37.97 -25.99 5.24
CA PRO A 155 -38.49 -26.13 3.89
C PRO A 155 -37.57 -25.47 2.84
N VAL A 156 -37.28 -26.20 1.76
CA VAL A 156 -36.58 -25.66 0.58
C VAL A 156 -37.50 -24.67 -0.16
N GLY A 157 -36.93 -23.66 -0.81
CA GLY A 157 -37.70 -22.76 -1.66
C GLY A 157 -38.28 -21.53 -0.97
N LEU A 158 -37.97 -21.28 0.32
CA LEU A 158 -38.60 -20.20 1.09
C LEU A 158 -38.21 -18.80 0.58
N ALA A 159 -36.95 -18.62 0.19
CA ALA A 159 -36.48 -17.36 -0.39
C ALA A 159 -37.18 -17.08 -1.74
N GLU A 160 -37.31 -18.10 -2.58
CA GLU A 160 -37.97 -18.03 -3.88
C GLU A 160 -39.46 -17.72 -3.72
N ARG A 161 -40.11 -18.28 -2.70
CA ARG A 161 -41.52 -17.97 -2.36
C ARG A 161 -41.68 -16.51 -1.92
N LEU A 162 -40.81 -16.01 -1.07
CA LEU A 162 -40.80 -14.60 -0.67
C LEU A 162 -40.55 -13.66 -1.86
N ALA A 163 -39.62 -14.02 -2.75
CA ALA A 163 -39.33 -13.27 -3.98
C ALA A 163 -40.53 -13.22 -4.94
N LYS A 164 -41.42 -14.23 -4.88
CA LYS A 164 -42.69 -14.28 -5.63
C LYS A 164 -43.88 -13.70 -4.85
N TYR A 165 -43.60 -12.95 -3.78
CA TYR A 165 -44.58 -12.32 -2.92
C TYR A 165 -45.61 -13.30 -2.31
N ASP A 166 -45.19 -14.50 -1.94
CA ASP A 166 -46.05 -15.44 -1.21
C ASP A 166 -46.12 -15.08 0.29
N ALA A 167 -47.22 -14.46 0.71
CA ALA A 167 -47.43 -14.05 2.10
C ALA A 167 -47.45 -15.23 3.09
N SER A 168 -47.79 -16.44 2.64
CA SER A 168 -47.80 -17.63 3.51
C SER A 168 -46.39 -18.10 3.90
N ALA A 169 -45.34 -17.62 3.21
CA ALA A 169 -43.95 -17.87 3.57
C ALA A 169 -43.47 -17.01 4.75
N ILE A 170 -44.17 -15.91 5.08
CA ILE A 170 -43.74 -14.95 6.11
C ILE A 170 -43.51 -15.59 7.49
N PRO A 171 -44.46 -16.38 8.06
CA PRO A 171 -44.30 -16.91 9.40
C PRO A 171 -43.08 -17.83 9.52
N ALA A 172 -42.89 -18.71 8.54
CA ALA A 172 -41.74 -19.61 8.48
C ALA A 172 -40.42 -18.83 8.35
N ALA A 173 -40.38 -17.80 7.51
CA ALA A 173 -39.18 -16.99 7.30
C ALA A 173 -38.77 -16.22 8.58
N LYS A 174 -39.74 -15.63 9.27
CA LYS A 174 -39.52 -14.97 10.56
C LYS A 174 -39.06 -15.94 11.64
N GLU A 175 -39.68 -17.11 11.72
CA GLU A 175 -39.28 -18.15 12.68
C GLU A 175 -37.85 -18.62 12.41
N ILE A 176 -37.49 -18.90 11.16
CA ILE A 176 -36.13 -19.32 10.80
C ILE A 176 -35.11 -18.21 11.08
N ALA A 177 -35.43 -16.95 10.80
CA ALA A 177 -34.54 -15.82 11.14
C ALA A 177 -34.32 -15.68 12.65
N ALA A 178 -35.39 -15.83 13.44
CA ALA A 178 -35.31 -15.82 14.90
C ALA A 178 -34.52 -17.03 15.44
N PHE A 179 -34.78 -18.23 14.90
CA PHE A 179 -34.05 -19.46 15.19
C PHE A 179 -32.55 -19.32 14.88
N SER A 180 -32.21 -18.79 13.71
CA SER A 180 -30.82 -18.59 13.28
C SER A 180 -30.07 -17.66 14.23
N THR A 181 -30.73 -16.55 14.61
CA THR A 181 -30.21 -15.61 15.60
C THR A 181 -30.02 -16.31 16.94
N LYS A 182 -31.03 -17.05 17.42
CA LYS A 182 -30.94 -17.78 18.68
C LYS A 182 -29.76 -18.78 18.69
N ALA A 183 -29.65 -19.61 17.66
CA ALA A 183 -28.60 -20.62 17.56
C ALA A 183 -27.19 -20.00 17.60
N LEU A 184 -26.97 -18.89 16.90
CA LEU A 184 -25.68 -18.21 16.88
C LEU A 184 -25.39 -17.43 18.17
N LEU A 185 -26.41 -16.85 18.81
CA LEU A 185 -26.22 -16.08 20.06
C LEU A 185 -26.16 -16.97 21.31
N GLU A 186 -26.46 -18.26 21.22
CA GLU A 186 -26.12 -19.24 22.25
C GLU A 186 -24.65 -19.67 22.20
N ASN A 187 -23.82 -19.05 21.35
CA ASN A 187 -22.37 -19.26 21.31
C ASN A 187 -21.74 -19.06 22.70
N PRO A 188 -21.06 -20.08 23.26
CA PRO A 188 -20.42 -19.99 24.58
C PRO A 188 -19.32 -18.94 24.71
N LEU A 189 -18.82 -18.40 23.59
CA LEU A 189 -17.88 -17.28 23.58
C LEU A 189 -18.53 -15.92 23.87
N LEU A 190 -19.86 -15.84 23.93
CA LEU A 190 -20.60 -14.66 24.39
C LEU A 190 -20.91 -14.78 25.89
N ASP A 191 -19.92 -15.13 26.69
CA ASP A 191 -19.97 -15.32 28.14
C ASP A 191 -19.76 -14.01 28.93
N PHE A 192 -20.30 -12.91 28.40
CA PHE A 192 -20.24 -11.58 29.00
C PHE A 192 -21.57 -10.85 28.77
N ASP A 193 -22.01 -10.11 29.79
CA ASP A 193 -23.33 -9.44 29.78
C ASP A 193 -23.28 -8.01 29.23
N GLN A 194 -22.08 -7.44 29.14
CA GLN A 194 -21.85 -6.05 28.79
C GLN A 194 -20.86 -5.91 27.64
N LEU A 195 -21.19 -5.03 26.71
CA LEU A 195 -20.33 -4.65 25.59
C LEU A 195 -20.09 -3.15 25.63
N LEU A 196 -18.83 -2.74 25.81
CA LEU A 196 -18.40 -1.37 25.63
C LEU A 196 -18.41 -1.02 24.13
N LEU A 197 -18.87 0.18 23.79
CA LEU A 197 -18.92 0.68 22.43
C LEU A 197 -18.84 2.21 22.39
N VAL A 198 -18.42 2.74 21.24
CA VAL A 198 -18.54 4.15 20.89
C VAL A 198 -19.79 4.33 20.05
N ARG A 199 -20.72 5.16 20.50
CA ARG A 199 -21.89 5.54 19.71
C ARG A 199 -21.64 6.90 19.09
N ARG A 200 -21.82 7.05 17.78
CA ARG A 200 -21.51 8.30 17.04
C ARG A 200 -22.57 8.60 15.98
N LYS A 201 -22.77 9.86 15.59
CA LYS A 201 -23.69 10.20 14.49
C LYS A 201 -23.27 9.49 13.20
N ALA A 202 -24.21 8.82 12.52
CA ALA A 202 -23.90 8.01 11.34
C ALA A 202 -23.46 8.81 10.11
N ASN A 203 -23.75 10.11 10.05
CA ASN A 203 -23.30 11.00 8.96
C ASN A 203 -21.89 11.57 9.17
N ASN A 204 -21.26 11.31 10.32
CA ASN A 204 -19.89 11.69 10.61
C ASN A 204 -19.22 10.59 11.46
N LEU A 205 -18.67 9.58 10.78
CA LEU A 205 -18.03 8.43 11.45
C LEU A 205 -16.70 8.78 12.12
N GLY A 206 -16.13 9.98 11.89
CA GLY A 206 -14.85 10.38 12.49
C GLY A 206 -13.66 9.52 12.08
N LEU A 207 -13.60 9.11 10.80
CA LEU A 207 -12.51 8.31 10.26
C LEU A 207 -11.62 9.16 9.35
N PRO A 208 -10.29 9.20 9.57
CA PRO A 208 -9.38 9.91 8.68
C PRO A 208 -9.30 9.19 7.33
N ALA A 209 -8.84 9.88 6.28
CA ALA A 209 -8.44 9.17 5.07
C ALA A 209 -7.32 8.15 5.38
N ASN A 210 -7.12 7.16 4.51
CA ASN A 210 -6.15 6.08 4.77
C ASN A 210 -4.69 6.56 4.69
N TRP A 211 -4.46 7.80 4.24
CA TRP A 211 -3.18 8.51 4.24
C TRP A 211 -3.10 9.66 5.26
N GLN A 212 -4.07 9.78 6.17
CA GLN A 212 -4.13 10.83 7.21
C GLN A 212 -4.21 10.24 8.61
N SER A 213 -3.82 11.04 9.60
CA SER A 213 -3.99 10.75 11.04
C SER A 213 -5.22 11.43 11.65
N ASN A 214 -5.58 11.05 12.88
CA ASN A 214 -6.67 11.66 13.65
C ASN A 214 -6.51 13.17 13.84
N SER A 215 -5.28 13.68 13.88
CA SER A 215 -5.01 15.13 13.95
C SER A 215 -5.57 15.94 12.76
N MET A 216 -5.90 15.29 11.64
CA MET A 216 -6.49 15.92 10.45
C MET A 216 -8.02 15.95 10.48
N LEU A 217 -8.64 15.31 11.46
CA LEU A 217 -10.08 15.32 11.63
C LEU A 217 -10.58 16.65 12.18
N ARG A 218 -11.87 16.93 11.98
CA ARG A 218 -12.55 18.03 12.68
C ARG A 218 -12.44 17.81 14.20
N LYS A 219 -12.44 18.89 14.97
CA LYS A 219 -12.28 18.80 16.43
C LYS A 219 -13.59 18.58 17.20
N ASN A 220 -14.74 18.71 16.54
CA ASN A 220 -16.07 18.51 17.13
C ASN A 220 -17.13 18.20 16.06
N GLY A 221 -18.40 18.07 16.49
CA GLY A 221 -19.54 17.83 15.61
C GLY A 221 -19.87 16.35 15.43
N TYR A 222 -19.47 15.50 16.38
CA TYR A 222 -19.58 14.05 16.26
C TYR A 222 -20.86 13.46 16.86
N GLY A 223 -21.47 14.14 17.83
CA GLY A 223 -22.56 13.64 18.65
C GLY A 223 -22.24 12.25 19.23
N ASN A 224 -21.06 12.08 19.81
CA ASN A 224 -20.60 10.77 20.27
C ASN A 224 -20.61 10.58 21.78
N ASP A 225 -20.69 9.33 22.22
CA ASP A 225 -20.50 8.92 23.61
C ASP A 225 -19.83 7.55 23.72
N LEU A 226 -19.12 7.32 24.84
CA LEU A 226 -18.80 5.99 25.33
C LEU A 226 -20.06 5.42 25.97
N ALA A 227 -20.43 4.20 25.60
CA ALA A 227 -21.64 3.56 26.05
C ALA A 227 -21.45 2.05 26.28
N VAL A 228 -22.40 1.47 27.00
CA VAL A 228 -22.48 0.03 27.26
C VAL A 228 -23.80 -0.50 26.73
N LEU A 229 -23.74 -1.59 25.96
CA LEU A 229 -24.90 -2.41 25.58
C LEU A 229 -25.06 -3.56 26.58
N SER A 230 -26.25 -3.73 27.15
CA SER A 230 -26.58 -4.88 28.02
C SER A 230 -28.07 -5.27 27.99
N PRO A 231 -28.42 -6.56 27.88
CA PRO A 231 -27.52 -7.68 27.55
C PRO A 231 -26.99 -7.56 26.12
N VAL A 232 -25.90 -8.28 25.79
CA VAL A 232 -25.26 -8.26 24.46
C VAL A 232 -26.07 -9.08 23.43
N ARG A 233 -27.30 -8.64 23.14
CA ARG A 233 -28.26 -9.29 22.24
C ARG A 233 -29.18 -8.24 21.61
N PRO A 234 -29.89 -8.58 20.50
CA PRO A 234 -30.95 -7.73 19.97
C PRO A 234 -31.94 -7.28 21.06
N GLY A 235 -32.18 -5.97 21.13
CA GLY A 235 -33.06 -5.38 22.15
C GLY A 235 -32.37 -5.00 23.47
N GLY A 236 -31.07 -5.26 23.62
CA GLY A 236 -30.29 -4.78 24.76
C GLY A 236 -30.33 -3.27 24.93
N LYS A 237 -30.28 -2.79 26.19
CA LYS A 237 -30.28 -1.37 26.53
C LYS A 237 -28.89 -0.79 26.32
N ILE A 238 -28.82 0.37 25.66
CA ILE A 238 -27.59 1.16 25.53
C ILE A 238 -27.60 2.27 26.57
N THR A 239 -26.59 2.28 27.44
CA THR A 239 -26.42 3.27 28.51
C THR A 239 -25.14 4.07 28.27
N THR A 240 -25.23 5.39 28.27
CA THR A 240 -24.06 6.27 28.13
C THR A 240 -23.25 6.30 29.42
N LEU A 241 -21.93 6.09 29.31
CA LEU A 241 -20.96 6.25 30.39
C LEU A 241 -20.38 7.66 30.41
N TYR A 242 -19.92 8.14 29.25
CA TYR A 242 -19.29 9.45 29.12
C TYR A 242 -19.68 10.10 27.79
N ARG A 243 -20.02 11.38 27.85
CA ARG A 243 -20.25 12.23 26.68
C ARG A 243 -19.44 13.52 26.83
N PRO A 244 -18.63 13.91 25.84
CA PRO A 244 -17.90 15.17 25.88
C PRO A 244 -18.86 16.35 25.77
N ALA A 245 -18.73 17.33 26.66
CA ALA A 245 -19.62 18.50 26.71
C ALA A 245 -19.46 19.44 25.50
N ASP A 246 -18.30 19.42 24.86
CA ASP A 246 -17.90 20.25 23.71
C ASP A 246 -18.18 19.59 22.34
N ASP A 247 -18.85 18.43 22.34
CA ASP A 247 -19.06 17.58 21.17
C ASP A 247 -17.76 17.15 20.47
N GLY A 248 -16.65 17.09 21.21
CA GLY A 248 -15.37 16.57 20.76
C GLY A 248 -15.43 15.09 20.39
N PHE A 249 -14.45 14.64 19.61
CA PHE A 249 -14.26 13.23 19.31
C PHE A 249 -14.01 12.43 20.59
N VAL A 250 -14.57 11.22 20.65
CA VAL A 250 -14.20 10.17 21.61
C VAL A 250 -14.14 8.84 20.86
N GLY A 251 -13.01 8.14 20.91
CA GLY A 251 -12.75 6.87 20.23
C GLY A 251 -11.31 6.39 20.44
N ASP A 252 -10.86 5.42 19.65
CA ASP A 252 -9.58 4.72 19.84
C ASP A 252 -9.50 4.10 21.26
N VAL A 253 -10.51 3.29 21.57
CA VAL A 253 -10.78 2.76 22.91
C VAL A 253 -9.96 1.51 23.19
N ASP A 254 -9.26 1.50 24.32
CA ASP A 254 -8.52 0.33 24.82
C ASP A 254 -8.91 0.04 26.28
N LEU A 255 -9.46 -1.16 26.53
CA LEU A 255 -9.92 -1.58 27.84
C LEU A 255 -8.76 -2.21 28.62
N HIS A 256 -8.54 -1.74 29.84
CA HIS A 256 -7.51 -2.31 30.70
C HIS A 256 -7.84 -3.79 31.04
N PRO A 257 -6.84 -4.69 31.14
CA PRO A 257 -7.11 -6.11 31.40
C PRO A 257 -7.92 -6.43 32.67
N ASP A 258 -7.91 -5.57 33.70
CA ASP A 258 -8.78 -5.75 34.88
C ASP A 258 -10.26 -5.49 34.61
N GLY A 259 -10.60 -4.81 33.51
CA GLY A 259 -11.95 -4.45 33.11
C GLY A 259 -12.56 -3.27 33.88
N ASP A 260 -11.78 -2.51 34.65
CA ASP A 260 -12.28 -1.42 35.49
C ASP A 260 -12.08 -0.01 34.93
N ARG A 261 -11.23 0.13 33.90
CA ARG A 261 -10.88 1.42 33.30
C ARG A 261 -10.50 1.29 31.84
N VAL A 262 -10.55 2.42 31.15
CA VAL A 262 -10.40 2.48 29.69
C VAL A 262 -9.61 3.70 29.25
N LEU A 263 -8.73 3.53 28.27
CA LEU A 263 -8.10 4.61 27.51
C LEU A 263 -8.95 4.99 26.30
N PHE A 264 -8.94 6.26 25.93
CA PHE A 264 -9.51 6.74 24.68
C PHE A 264 -8.86 8.07 24.25
N SER A 265 -8.86 8.33 22.94
CA SER A 265 -8.52 9.64 22.38
C SER A 265 -9.68 10.62 22.54
N LYS A 266 -9.37 11.86 22.89
CA LYS A 266 -10.31 12.98 22.85
C LYS A 266 -9.74 14.15 22.06
N SER A 267 -10.60 14.83 21.29
CA SER A 267 -10.28 16.14 20.73
C SER A 267 -10.83 17.28 21.57
N ASP A 268 -10.11 18.40 21.57
CA ASP A 268 -10.57 19.69 22.11
C ASP A 268 -10.76 20.68 20.94
N PRO A 269 -11.92 21.36 20.80
CA PRO A 269 -12.13 22.40 19.80
C PRO A 269 -11.09 23.54 19.82
N LYS A 270 -10.48 23.80 20.98
CA LYS A 270 -9.52 24.88 21.21
C LYS A 270 -8.08 24.37 21.41
N GLY A 271 -7.88 23.05 21.41
CA GLY A 271 -6.63 22.43 21.82
C GLY A 271 -6.16 21.24 20.96
N PRO A 272 -5.01 20.66 21.31
CA PRO A 272 -4.52 19.44 20.67
C PRO A 272 -5.42 18.24 20.97
N TRP A 273 -5.23 17.16 20.20
CA TRP A 273 -5.74 15.84 20.59
C TRP A 273 -4.91 15.30 21.76
N GLN A 274 -5.57 14.67 22.73
CA GLN A 274 -4.93 14.08 23.91
C GLN A 274 -5.56 12.72 24.25
N VAL A 275 -4.84 11.94 25.06
CA VAL A 275 -5.27 10.63 25.55
C VAL A 275 -5.84 10.77 26.95
N TYR A 276 -7.00 10.16 27.19
CA TYR A 276 -7.69 10.18 28.47
C TYR A 276 -7.93 8.77 29.00
N GLU A 277 -7.94 8.63 30.32
CA GLU A 277 -8.32 7.43 31.04
C GLU A 277 -9.62 7.69 31.83
N TYR A 278 -10.52 6.71 31.84
CA TYR A 278 -11.78 6.79 32.55
C TYR A 278 -12.07 5.52 33.35
N GLY A 279 -12.37 5.68 34.63
CA GLY A 279 -12.82 4.61 35.52
C GLY A 279 -14.29 4.26 35.29
N LEU A 280 -14.57 2.99 35.01
CA LEU A 280 -15.88 2.47 34.63
C LEU A 280 -16.85 2.31 35.81
N ALA A 281 -16.34 2.38 37.05
CA ALA A 281 -17.18 2.52 38.24
C ALA A 281 -17.97 3.85 38.26
N GLY A 282 -17.57 4.82 37.42
CA GLY A 282 -18.17 6.15 37.36
C GLY A 282 -17.77 7.03 38.55
N GLY A 283 -18.36 8.23 38.63
CA GLY A 283 -18.16 9.16 39.75
C GLY A 283 -17.01 10.16 39.59
N THR A 284 -16.04 9.91 38.70
CA THR A 284 -14.97 10.87 38.37
C THR A 284 -14.93 11.17 36.87
N PRO A 285 -14.67 12.42 36.45
CA PRO A 285 -14.50 12.74 35.04
C PRO A 285 -13.23 12.06 34.47
N PRO A 286 -13.18 11.78 33.15
CA PRO A 286 -11.97 11.28 32.51
C PRO A 286 -10.76 12.19 32.77
N GLN A 287 -9.60 11.59 33.00
CA GLN A 287 -8.34 12.27 33.28
C GLN A 287 -7.41 12.19 32.08
N GLN A 288 -6.74 13.29 31.73
CA GLN A 288 -5.70 13.25 30.71
C GLN A 288 -4.51 12.48 31.26
N VAL A 289 -4.00 11.52 30.48
CA VAL A 289 -2.80 10.73 30.83
C VAL A 289 -1.61 11.03 29.94
N SER A 290 -1.84 11.50 28.72
CA SER A 290 -0.74 11.95 27.86
C SER A 290 -0.05 13.17 28.47
N PRO A 291 1.29 13.30 28.31
CA PRO A 291 2.04 14.45 28.83
C PRO A 291 1.45 15.78 28.38
N GLU A 292 1.58 16.81 29.22
CA GLU A 292 1.35 18.18 28.78
C GLU A 292 2.22 18.45 27.55
N ALA A 293 1.58 18.85 26.46
CA ALA A 293 2.23 18.98 25.18
C ALA A 293 2.07 20.39 24.63
N GLU A 294 3.06 20.83 23.86
CA GLU A 294 2.97 22.07 23.09
C GLU A 294 1.67 22.09 22.26
N PRO A 295 1.04 23.26 22.03
CA PRO A 295 -0.27 23.34 21.36
C PRO A 295 -0.34 22.70 19.96
N PHE A 296 0.81 22.52 19.30
CA PHE A 296 0.93 21.91 17.97
C PHE A 296 1.23 20.40 18.00
N ILE A 297 1.32 19.78 19.18
CA ILE A 297 1.54 18.35 19.37
C ILE A 297 0.21 17.68 19.72
N ASN A 298 -0.15 16.71 18.90
CA ASN A 298 -1.34 15.88 19.08
C ASN A 298 -0.91 14.47 19.52
N ASN A 299 -1.58 13.94 20.56
CA ASN A 299 -1.41 12.60 21.13
C ASN A 299 -2.76 11.84 21.05
N TYR A 300 -2.75 10.59 20.60
CA TYR A 300 -3.98 9.79 20.38
C TYR A 300 -3.63 8.31 20.17
N ASP A 301 -4.65 7.45 20.04
CA ASP A 301 -4.55 6.03 19.67
C ASP A 301 -3.61 5.26 20.61
N ALA A 302 -4.05 5.15 21.87
CA ALA A 302 -3.27 4.60 22.96
C ALA A 302 -3.74 3.21 23.37
N CYS A 303 -2.80 2.39 23.87
CA CYS A 303 -3.09 1.11 24.48
C CYS A 303 -2.29 0.91 25.78
N TYR A 304 -2.82 0.10 26.68
CA TYR A 304 -2.11 -0.30 27.88
C TYR A 304 -0.99 -1.30 27.56
N LEU A 305 0.14 -1.15 28.25
CA LEU A 305 1.24 -2.11 28.20
C LEU A 305 1.15 -3.11 29.36
N PRO A 306 1.69 -4.34 29.21
CA PRO A 306 1.63 -5.38 30.25
C PRO A 306 2.25 -5.00 31.60
N ASP A 307 3.22 -4.08 31.61
CA ASP A 307 3.89 -3.58 32.81
C ASP A 307 3.16 -2.39 33.46
N GLY A 308 2.01 -1.98 32.91
CA GLY A 308 1.20 -0.89 33.43
C GLY A 308 1.51 0.48 32.82
N ASP A 309 2.49 0.55 31.91
CA ASP A 309 2.76 1.76 31.12
C ASP A 309 1.72 1.97 30.01
N ILE A 310 1.81 3.12 29.35
CA ILE A 310 0.93 3.46 28.23
C ILE A 310 1.77 3.66 26.97
N LEU A 311 1.34 3.01 25.88
CA LEU A 311 1.84 3.31 24.54
C LEU A 311 0.82 4.18 23.82
N TYR A 312 1.25 5.19 23.09
CA TYR A 312 0.38 6.08 22.34
C TYR A 312 1.06 6.61 21.07
N THR A 313 0.27 7.12 20.13
CA THR A 313 0.80 7.81 18.95
C THR A 313 0.93 9.31 19.22
N SER A 314 2.02 9.92 18.75
CA SER A 314 2.25 11.37 18.85
C SER A 314 2.84 11.96 17.58
N THR A 315 2.47 13.22 17.34
CA THR A 315 3.03 14.03 16.24
C THR A 315 4.30 14.81 16.64
N ALA A 316 4.83 14.57 17.85
CA ALA A 316 6.01 15.26 18.38
C ALA A 316 7.31 15.03 17.57
N ALA A 317 7.38 14.01 16.70
CA ALA A 317 8.52 13.80 15.81
C ALA A 317 8.72 14.92 14.76
N MET A 318 7.71 15.79 14.57
CA MET A 318 7.74 16.91 13.61
C MET A 318 8.01 16.50 12.17
N VAL A 319 7.63 15.27 11.80
CA VAL A 319 7.61 14.74 10.43
C VAL A 319 6.24 14.99 9.80
N ALA A 320 6.18 15.05 8.48
CA ALA A 320 4.94 15.16 7.73
C ALA A 320 4.98 14.36 6.43
N VAL A 321 3.80 13.96 5.96
CA VAL A 321 3.65 13.10 4.78
C VAL A 321 4.11 13.84 3.50
N PRO A 322 5.16 13.37 2.82
CA PRO A 322 5.71 14.08 1.66
C PRO A 322 4.77 14.13 0.47
N CYS A 323 3.98 13.07 0.21
CA CYS A 323 3.10 13.02 -0.97
C CYS A 323 1.94 14.05 -0.94
N VAL A 324 1.68 14.67 0.21
CA VAL A 324 0.73 15.77 0.37
C VAL A 324 1.41 17.07 0.79
N TYR A 325 2.64 17.27 0.32
CA TYR A 325 3.41 18.50 0.52
C TYR A 325 3.64 18.84 2.00
N GLY A 326 3.76 17.81 2.85
CA GLY A 326 3.91 17.98 4.29
C GLY A 326 2.66 18.50 5.01
N GLY A 327 1.50 18.49 4.35
CA GLY A 327 0.24 19.00 4.90
C GLY A 327 -0.38 18.12 6.00
N ALA A 328 0.04 16.85 6.11
CA ALA A 328 -0.43 15.92 7.13
C ALA A 328 0.69 15.60 8.13
N PRO A 329 0.56 15.99 9.42
CA PRO A 329 1.52 15.60 10.45
C PRO A 329 1.56 14.09 10.65
N VAL A 330 2.77 13.54 10.69
CA VAL A 330 3.02 12.11 10.89
C VAL A 330 2.93 11.76 12.38
N ALA A 331 2.40 10.57 12.67
CA ALA A 331 2.26 10.03 14.03
C ALA A 331 3.26 8.90 14.23
N HIS A 332 4.09 8.97 15.28
CA HIS A 332 5.01 7.90 15.69
C HIS A 332 4.58 7.33 17.03
N LEU A 333 5.13 6.17 17.41
CA LEU A 333 4.86 5.55 18.69
C LEU A 333 5.71 6.15 19.82
N PHE A 334 5.08 6.38 20.97
CA PHE A 334 5.68 6.89 22.19
C PHE A 334 5.24 6.03 23.36
N ARG A 335 6.17 5.70 24.25
CA ARG A 335 5.89 5.05 25.53
C ARG A 335 5.92 6.09 26.63
N LEU A 336 4.87 6.13 27.44
CA LEU A 336 4.77 6.87 28.69
C LEU A 336 5.03 5.92 29.85
N ASP A 337 6.09 6.20 30.59
CA ASP A 337 6.35 5.62 31.91
C ASP A 337 5.37 6.26 32.90
N ARG A 338 4.49 5.45 33.50
CA ARG A 338 3.45 5.99 34.40
C ARG A 338 3.97 6.36 35.79
N GLU A 339 5.08 5.78 36.22
CA GLU A 339 5.65 6.08 37.53
C GLU A 339 6.36 7.44 37.54
N THR A 340 7.08 7.73 36.47
CA THR A 340 7.89 8.95 36.33
C THR A 340 7.19 10.06 35.53
N GLY A 341 6.19 9.70 34.71
CA GLY A 341 5.56 10.62 33.75
C GLY A 341 6.43 10.91 32.51
N ALA A 342 7.58 10.26 32.37
CA ALA A 342 8.49 10.46 31.25
C ALA A 342 7.94 9.79 29.98
N SER A 343 8.06 10.48 28.84
CA SER A 343 7.69 9.93 27.54
C SER A 343 8.90 9.82 26.62
N ARG A 344 8.97 8.72 25.87
CA ARG A 344 10.01 8.49 24.85
C ARG A 344 9.44 7.97 23.54
N GLN A 345 9.99 8.45 22.44
CA GLN A 345 9.71 7.96 21.09
C GLN A 345 10.35 6.58 20.90
N ILE A 346 9.62 5.65 20.27
CA ILE A 346 10.14 4.31 19.92
C ILE A 346 10.13 3.98 18.44
N SER A 347 9.31 4.65 17.63
CA SER A 347 9.31 4.46 16.19
C SER A 347 9.88 5.68 15.48
N PHE A 348 10.65 5.47 14.41
CA PHE A 348 11.48 6.48 13.74
C PHE A 348 11.27 6.42 12.23
N ASP A 349 10.02 6.57 11.82
CA ASP A 349 9.58 6.24 10.47
C ASP A 349 9.46 7.48 9.56
N GLN A 350 9.45 7.25 8.25
CA GLN A 350 9.22 8.29 7.23
C GLN A 350 7.78 8.82 7.32
N GLU A 351 6.81 7.90 7.49
CA GLU A 351 5.40 8.21 7.71
C GLU A 351 4.88 7.55 8.98
N HIS A 352 3.60 7.22 9.00
CA HIS A 352 2.85 6.97 10.20
C HIS A 352 3.10 5.57 10.77
N ALA A 353 3.16 5.50 12.10
CA ALA A 353 2.87 4.32 12.90
C ALA A 353 1.49 4.49 13.55
N TRP A 354 0.56 3.57 13.27
CA TRP A 354 -0.85 3.63 13.69
C TRP A 354 -1.31 2.35 14.38
N CYS A 355 -2.46 2.45 15.05
CA CYS A 355 -3.23 1.34 15.61
C CYS A 355 -2.38 0.38 16.44
N PRO A 356 -1.61 0.87 17.43
CA PRO A 356 -0.84 -0.02 18.29
C PRO A 356 -1.77 -0.95 19.09
N THR A 357 -1.37 -2.19 19.25
CA THR A 357 -2.04 -3.16 20.14
C THR A 357 -1.05 -4.18 20.68
N VAL A 358 -1.30 -4.74 21.85
CA VAL A 358 -0.42 -5.74 22.46
C VAL A 358 -0.77 -7.13 21.94
N LEU A 359 0.20 -7.82 21.36
CA LEU A 359 0.12 -9.23 20.94
C LEU A 359 0.05 -10.17 22.15
N ASN A 360 -0.44 -11.38 21.94
CA ASN A 360 -0.55 -12.42 22.99
C ASN A 360 0.79 -12.76 23.69
N ASN A 361 1.93 -12.42 23.09
CA ASN A 361 3.26 -12.64 23.63
C ASN A 361 3.87 -11.39 24.29
N GLY A 362 3.10 -10.33 24.50
CA GLY A 362 3.55 -9.09 25.14
C GLY A 362 4.24 -8.09 24.21
N ARG A 363 4.50 -8.44 22.94
CA ARG A 363 5.00 -7.51 21.93
C ARG A 363 3.92 -6.56 21.45
N ILE A 364 4.31 -5.48 20.80
CA ILE A 364 3.42 -4.50 20.18
C ILE A 364 3.28 -4.83 18.70
N LEU A 365 2.05 -4.91 18.20
CA LEU A 365 1.70 -4.88 16.78
C LEU A 365 1.25 -3.47 16.42
N TYR A 366 1.69 -2.97 15.28
CA TYR A 366 1.29 -1.66 14.77
C TYR A 366 1.35 -1.63 13.24
N LEU A 367 0.68 -0.65 12.64
CA LEU A 367 0.69 -0.42 11.20
C LEU A 367 1.72 0.67 10.88
N ARG A 368 2.76 0.33 10.11
CA ARG A 368 3.78 1.27 9.62
C ARG A 368 3.50 1.61 8.16
N TRP A 369 3.46 2.89 7.84
CA TRP A 369 3.49 3.37 6.46
C TRP A 369 4.92 3.81 6.11
N GLU A 370 5.45 3.31 5.00
CA GLU A 370 6.78 3.68 4.48
C GLU A 370 6.80 3.65 2.95
N TYR A 371 7.49 4.54 2.26
CA TYR A 371 7.68 4.39 0.80
C TYR A 371 8.99 4.99 0.27
N ALA A 372 10.08 4.78 1.00
CA ALA A 372 11.43 5.09 0.52
C ALA A 372 11.77 4.23 -0.72
N ASP A 373 11.72 4.84 -1.91
CA ASP A 373 11.88 4.19 -3.23
C ASP A 373 10.89 3.05 -3.51
N LEU A 374 9.70 3.13 -2.92
CA LEU A 374 8.60 2.18 -3.11
C LEU A 374 7.31 2.91 -3.52
N PRO A 375 6.31 2.20 -4.08
CA PRO A 375 5.03 2.80 -4.42
C PRO A 375 4.26 3.25 -3.17
N HIS A 376 3.96 4.54 -3.09
CA HIS A 376 3.41 5.18 -1.88
C HIS A 376 2.00 4.70 -1.48
N ALA A 377 1.22 4.20 -2.44
CA ALA A 377 -0.18 3.81 -2.24
C ALA A 377 -0.37 2.41 -1.64
N ASN A 378 0.68 1.59 -1.54
CA ASN A 378 0.53 0.15 -1.23
C ASN A 378 1.24 -0.30 0.06
N SER A 379 1.93 0.59 0.75
CA SER A 379 2.94 0.23 1.74
C SER A 379 2.55 0.52 3.19
N ARG A 380 1.31 0.18 3.60
CA ARG A 380 0.90 0.21 5.01
C ARG A 380 1.00 -1.21 5.56
N ILE A 381 2.15 -1.49 6.14
CA ILE A 381 2.63 -2.83 6.47
C ILE A 381 2.43 -3.04 7.98
N LEU A 382 2.00 -4.24 8.38
CA LEU A 382 1.97 -4.59 9.80
C LEU A 382 3.41 -4.83 10.26
N PHE A 383 3.80 -4.19 11.35
CA PHE A 383 5.09 -4.32 12.03
C PHE A 383 4.87 -4.73 13.49
N HIS A 384 5.93 -5.23 14.11
CA HIS A 384 5.92 -5.49 15.54
C HIS A 384 7.27 -5.18 16.20
N CYS A 385 7.24 -4.89 17.50
CA CYS A 385 8.42 -4.63 18.32
C CYS A 385 8.16 -5.04 19.78
N ASN A 386 9.20 -5.05 20.62
CA ASN A 386 9.01 -5.11 22.06
C ASN A 386 8.48 -3.74 22.58
N PRO A 387 7.85 -3.67 23.76
CA PRO A 387 7.34 -2.40 24.33
C PRO A 387 8.42 -1.30 24.49
N ASP A 388 9.69 -1.68 24.55
CA ASP A 388 10.81 -0.75 24.60
C ASP A 388 11.32 -0.23 23.25
N GLY A 389 10.68 -0.64 22.16
CA GLY A 389 11.08 -0.30 20.80
C GLY A 389 12.15 -1.22 20.21
N THR A 390 12.72 -2.16 20.98
CA THR A 390 13.69 -3.13 20.43
C THR A 390 13.01 -4.17 19.55
N SER A 391 13.78 -4.84 18.70
CA SER A 391 13.31 -5.90 17.80
C SER A 391 12.18 -5.44 16.86
N GLN A 392 12.31 -4.24 16.26
CA GLN A 392 11.37 -3.77 15.24
C GLN A 392 11.53 -4.59 13.97
N MET A 393 10.47 -5.28 13.56
CA MET A 393 10.50 -6.16 12.39
C MET A 393 9.15 -6.15 11.67
N GLU A 394 9.13 -6.58 10.41
CA GLU A 394 7.87 -6.70 9.69
C GLU A 394 7.03 -7.85 10.29
N TYR A 395 5.73 -7.65 10.39
CA TYR A 395 4.79 -8.71 10.75
C TYR A 395 4.17 -9.32 9.48
N TYR A 396 3.58 -8.48 8.63
CA TYR A 396 2.90 -8.90 7.40
C TYR A 396 2.79 -7.76 6.38
N GLY A 397 3.02 -8.06 5.10
CA GLY A 397 2.74 -7.16 3.96
C GLY A 397 3.97 -6.50 3.33
N SER A 398 5.17 -6.63 3.91
CA SER A 398 6.39 -6.11 3.29
C SER A 398 6.62 -6.75 1.91
N ASN A 399 7.13 -5.98 0.94
CA ASN A 399 7.30 -6.38 -0.45
C ASN A 399 6.01 -6.91 -1.11
N SER A 400 4.87 -6.28 -0.86
CA SER A 400 3.57 -6.72 -1.39
C SER A 400 2.76 -5.55 -1.93
N TYR A 401 2.08 -5.73 -3.05
CA TYR A 401 1.10 -4.75 -3.52
C TYR A 401 -0.24 -4.87 -2.79
N TRP A 402 -0.57 -6.07 -2.30
CA TRP A 402 -1.75 -6.32 -1.49
C TRP A 402 -1.37 -6.87 -0.10
N PRO A 403 -2.06 -6.45 0.96
CA PRO A 403 -3.07 -5.39 1.00
C PRO A 403 -2.44 -3.99 0.94
N ASN A 404 -3.17 -2.98 0.45
CA ASN A 404 -2.68 -1.58 0.52
C ASN A 404 -2.53 -1.08 1.96
N GLY A 405 -3.32 -1.62 2.88
CA GLY A 405 -3.22 -1.42 4.32
C GLY A 405 -4.14 -2.31 5.14
N VAL A 406 -3.74 -2.58 6.37
CA VAL A 406 -4.47 -3.41 7.34
C VAL A 406 -4.75 -2.60 8.61
N PHE A 407 -5.96 -2.08 8.75
CA PHE A 407 -6.36 -1.24 9.88
C PHE A 407 -6.96 -2.06 11.02
N TYR A 408 -6.83 -1.55 12.25
CA TYR A 408 -7.43 -2.13 13.46
C TYR A 408 -7.09 -3.61 13.66
N ALA A 409 -5.86 -4.00 13.33
CA ALA A 409 -5.41 -5.37 13.50
C ALA A 409 -5.39 -5.75 14.99
N ARG A 410 -5.90 -6.93 15.35
CA ARG A 410 -5.89 -7.44 16.73
C ARG A 410 -5.39 -8.89 16.79
N PRO A 411 -4.63 -9.28 17.82
CA PRO A 411 -4.26 -10.68 18.03
C PRO A 411 -5.48 -11.55 18.32
N ILE A 412 -5.44 -12.79 17.85
CA ILE A 412 -6.51 -13.75 18.10
C ILE A 412 -6.18 -14.56 19.36
N PRO A 413 -7.04 -14.57 20.40
CA PRO A 413 -6.74 -15.23 21.67
C PRO A 413 -6.34 -16.70 21.52
N GLY A 414 -5.35 -17.15 22.29
CA GLY A 414 -4.88 -18.55 22.29
C GLY A 414 -4.11 -18.99 21.04
N LEU A 415 -3.92 -18.11 20.04
CA LEU A 415 -3.10 -18.39 18.85
C LEU A 415 -1.82 -17.55 18.86
N ALA A 416 -0.69 -18.16 18.51
CA ALA A 416 0.62 -17.52 18.66
C ALA A 416 0.87 -16.37 17.67
N SER A 417 0.40 -16.52 16.43
CA SER A 417 0.76 -15.64 15.31
C SER A 417 -0.46 -15.05 14.58
N GLN A 418 -1.68 -15.51 14.85
CA GLN A 418 -2.82 -15.06 14.06
C GLN A 418 -3.36 -13.71 14.52
N VAL A 419 -3.68 -12.88 13.53
CA VAL A 419 -4.31 -11.57 13.72
C VAL A 419 -5.51 -11.43 12.79
N VAL A 420 -6.50 -10.66 13.21
CA VAL A 420 -7.62 -10.22 12.36
C VAL A 420 -7.50 -8.72 12.12
N GLY A 421 -7.76 -8.24 10.92
CA GLY A 421 -7.70 -6.82 10.58
C GLY A 421 -8.61 -6.44 9.42
N ILE A 422 -8.64 -5.14 9.13
CA ILE A 422 -9.48 -4.54 8.07
C ILE A 422 -8.60 -4.16 6.88
N VAL A 423 -8.75 -4.88 5.77
CA VAL A 423 -8.09 -4.54 4.50
C VAL A 423 -8.84 -3.43 3.80
N SER A 424 -8.13 -2.37 3.43
CA SER A 424 -8.70 -1.20 2.73
C SER A 424 -7.75 -0.65 1.67
N GLY A 425 -8.22 0.30 0.86
CA GLY A 425 -7.44 0.97 -0.20
C GLY A 425 -6.57 2.12 0.33
N HIS A 426 -5.84 2.79 -0.56
CA HIS A 426 -5.17 4.07 -0.25
C HIS A 426 -6.14 5.25 -0.31
N HIS A 427 -6.95 5.28 -1.37
CA HIS A 427 -8.11 6.15 -1.49
C HIS A 427 -9.42 5.36 -1.37
N GLY A 428 -10.54 6.09 -1.37
CA GLY A 428 -11.87 5.51 -1.31
C GLY A 428 -12.42 5.50 0.11
N VAL A 429 -12.98 4.37 0.51
CA VAL A 429 -13.57 4.18 1.85
C VAL A 429 -12.52 4.36 2.95
N ARG A 430 -12.91 5.09 4.01
CA ARG A 430 -12.01 5.53 5.08
C ARG A 430 -11.95 4.51 6.20
N ARG A 431 -10.79 3.91 6.42
CA ARG A 431 -10.44 2.93 7.48
C ARG A 431 -11.38 1.72 7.60
N MET A 432 -12.32 1.56 6.67
CA MET A 432 -13.27 0.46 6.58
C MET A 432 -12.98 -0.39 5.34
N GLY A 433 -13.43 -1.63 5.34
CA GLY A 433 -13.23 -2.52 4.20
C GLY A 433 -13.48 -3.98 4.53
N GLU A 434 -12.60 -4.85 4.06
CA GLU A 434 -12.75 -6.31 4.14
C GLU A 434 -12.22 -6.84 5.47
N LEU A 435 -12.96 -7.75 6.12
CA LEU A 435 -12.51 -8.44 7.33
C LEU A 435 -11.61 -9.63 6.94
N VAL A 436 -10.35 -9.63 7.36
CA VAL A 436 -9.38 -10.67 6.97
C VAL A 436 -8.60 -11.19 8.17
N VAL A 437 -8.47 -12.51 8.24
CA VAL A 437 -7.62 -13.22 9.20
C VAL A 437 -6.29 -13.57 8.52
N PHE A 438 -5.19 -13.26 9.18
CA PHE A 438 -3.82 -13.48 8.72
C PHE A 438 -3.05 -14.39 9.67
N ASP A 439 -2.14 -15.20 9.11
CA ASP A 439 -1.17 -15.99 9.84
C ASP A 439 0.23 -15.87 9.18
N PRO A 440 1.15 -15.08 9.76
CA PRO A 440 2.50 -14.93 9.23
C PRO A 440 3.33 -16.22 9.31
N ALA A 441 2.88 -17.24 10.04
CA ALA A 441 3.51 -18.56 10.00
C ALA A 441 3.25 -19.30 8.67
N ARG A 442 2.17 -18.97 7.94
CA ARG A 442 1.85 -19.52 6.60
C ARG A 442 2.57 -18.77 5.49
N GLY A 443 2.72 -17.46 5.63
CA GLY A 443 3.34 -16.57 4.65
C GLY A 443 3.16 -15.11 5.05
N ARG A 444 4.00 -14.22 4.53
CA ARG A 444 4.00 -12.79 4.94
C ARG A 444 3.80 -11.82 3.79
N ARG A 445 3.74 -12.33 2.56
CA ARG A 445 3.69 -11.54 1.33
C ARG A 445 2.38 -11.77 0.59
N GLU A 446 1.84 -10.71 0.00
CA GLU A 446 0.62 -10.76 -0.79
C GLU A 446 -0.49 -11.50 -0.01
N ALA A 447 -1.19 -12.46 -0.63
CA ALA A 447 -2.22 -13.27 0.02
C ALA A 447 -1.69 -14.56 0.70
N SER A 448 -0.37 -14.80 0.72
CA SER A 448 0.20 -16.10 1.11
C SER A 448 -0.08 -16.53 2.56
N GLY A 449 -0.22 -15.57 3.49
CA GLY A 449 -0.61 -15.86 4.87
C GLY A 449 -2.05 -15.57 5.20
N VAL A 450 -2.92 -15.37 4.20
CA VAL A 450 -4.35 -15.20 4.46
C VAL A 450 -4.95 -16.53 4.90
N VAL A 451 -5.62 -16.51 6.05
CA VAL A 451 -6.39 -17.64 6.57
C VAL A 451 -7.79 -17.63 5.99
N GLN A 452 -8.47 -16.49 6.08
CA GLN A 452 -9.85 -16.33 5.62
C GLN A 452 -10.16 -14.85 5.40
N ARG A 453 -10.77 -14.50 4.25
CA ARG A 453 -11.51 -13.23 4.09
C ARG A 453 -12.98 -13.49 4.41
N ILE A 454 -13.60 -12.62 5.19
CA ILE A 454 -14.98 -12.78 5.67
C ILE A 454 -15.85 -11.66 5.06
N PRO A 455 -16.92 -11.99 4.32
CA PRO A 455 -17.31 -13.32 3.88
C PRO A 455 -16.42 -13.86 2.75
N GLY A 456 -16.42 -15.18 2.57
CA GLY A 456 -15.68 -15.90 1.55
C GLY A 456 -15.27 -17.32 1.97
N PHE A 457 -16.04 -18.02 2.81
CA PHE A 457 -15.65 -19.31 3.37
C PHE A 457 -15.09 -20.27 2.31
N GLY A 458 -13.85 -20.72 2.51
CA GLY A 458 -13.16 -21.66 1.63
C GLY A 458 -12.73 -21.09 0.27
N GLN A 459 -12.95 -19.80 0.00
CA GLN A 459 -12.50 -19.14 -1.22
C GLN A 459 -11.08 -18.59 -1.06
N PRO A 460 -10.20 -18.76 -2.07
CA PRO A 460 -8.88 -18.13 -2.06
C PRO A 460 -9.02 -16.60 -2.16
N VAL A 461 -8.03 -15.88 -1.62
CA VAL A 461 -7.94 -14.43 -1.73
C VAL A 461 -6.94 -14.08 -2.83
N GLU A 462 -7.37 -13.25 -3.78
CA GLU A 462 -6.52 -12.74 -4.84
C GLU A 462 -5.81 -11.45 -4.39
N ALA A 463 -4.51 -11.35 -4.67
CA ALA A 463 -3.68 -10.19 -4.38
C ALA A 463 -3.87 -9.09 -5.44
N ILE A 464 -4.98 -8.36 -5.32
CA ILE A 464 -5.38 -7.30 -6.26
C ILE A 464 -4.63 -6.01 -5.92
N CYS A 465 -3.89 -5.46 -6.88
CA CYS A 465 -3.35 -4.10 -6.79
C CYS A 465 -4.43 -3.11 -7.26
N ALA A 466 -4.98 -2.33 -6.33
CA ALA A 466 -5.97 -1.31 -6.65
C ALA A 466 -5.88 -0.16 -5.65
N ASP A 467 -6.05 1.08 -6.12
CA ASP A 467 -6.04 2.27 -5.27
C ASP A 467 -7.25 2.31 -4.32
N ARG A 468 -8.44 2.03 -4.88
CA ARG A 468 -9.73 2.02 -4.18
C ARG A 468 -10.22 0.59 -3.91
N LEU A 469 -9.32 -0.22 -3.34
CA LEU A 469 -9.45 -1.67 -3.22
C LEU A 469 -10.80 -2.15 -2.62
N ALA A 470 -11.28 -1.51 -1.56
CA ALA A 470 -12.44 -1.99 -0.80
C ALA A 470 -13.78 -1.30 -1.15
N ASP A 471 -13.80 -0.31 -2.06
CA ASP A 471 -14.99 0.50 -2.33
C ASP A 471 -16.21 -0.31 -2.77
N LYS A 472 -15.97 -1.40 -3.51
CA LYS A 472 -17.02 -2.29 -4.04
C LYS A 472 -17.14 -3.60 -3.26
N SER A 473 -16.31 -3.83 -2.25
CA SER A 473 -16.33 -5.05 -1.45
C SER A 473 -17.27 -4.86 -0.27
N TRP A 474 -18.43 -5.53 -0.31
CA TRP A 474 -19.42 -5.50 0.78
C TRP A 474 -19.45 -6.86 1.48
N PRO A 475 -19.66 -6.91 2.81
CA PRO A 475 -19.90 -5.80 3.74
C PRO A 475 -18.69 -4.88 3.97
N HIS A 476 -18.94 -3.67 4.45
CA HIS A 476 -17.88 -2.85 5.04
C HIS A 476 -17.78 -3.12 6.53
N PHE A 477 -16.60 -3.53 6.98
CA PHE A 477 -16.27 -3.82 8.37
C PHE A 477 -15.33 -2.78 8.96
N MET A 478 -15.40 -2.63 10.28
CA MET A 478 -14.51 -1.84 11.12
C MET A 478 -14.38 -2.47 12.51
N HIS A 479 -13.29 -2.12 13.20
CA HIS A 479 -13.07 -2.43 14.62
C HIS A 479 -13.35 -3.90 14.99
N PRO A 480 -12.64 -4.87 14.37
CA PRO A 480 -12.83 -6.27 14.72
C PRO A 480 -12.31 -6.55 16.13
N PHE A 481 -13.10 -7.30 16.91
CA PHE A 481 -12.70 -7.86 18.19
C PHE A 481 -12.82 -9.39 18.12
N PRO A 482 -11.70 -10.12 18.08
CA PRO A 482 -11.73 -11.59 18.00
C PRO A 482 -12.19 -12.21 19.31
N LEU A 483 -13.04 -13.23 19.21
CA LEU A 483 -13.47 -14.06 20.33
C LEU A 483 -12.71 -15.40 20.32
N GLY A 484 -12.42 -15.92 21.50
CA GLY A 484 -11.74 -17.19 21.70
C GLY A 484 -11.45 -17.44 23.17
N ARG A 485 -11.19 -18.70 23.51
CA ARG A 485 -10.64 -19.09 24.82
C ARG A 485 -9.11 -19.01 24.78
N GLU A 486 -8.50 -18.84 25.94
CA GLU A 486 -7.03 -18.81 26.07
C GLU A 486 -6.38 -20.14 25.68
N ASP A 487 -7.10 -21.25 25.86
CA ASP A 487 -6.70 -22.59 25.41
C ASP A 487 -6.85 -22.80 23.88
N GLY A 488 -7.24 -21.76 23.14
CA GLY A 488 -7.42 -21.78 21.68
C GLY A 488 -8.79 -22.28 21.21
N ARG A 489 -9.68 -22.72 22.11
CA ARG A 489 -11.03 -23.16 21.69
C ARG A 489 -11.83 -22.00 21.11
N GLY A 490 -12.35 -22.21 19.90
CA GLY A 490 -13.17 -21.25 19.16
C GLY A 490 -12.40 -20.07 18.55
N SER A 491 -11.11 -19.96 18.83
CA SER A 491 -10.24 -18.90 18.33
C SER A 491 -10.14 -18.90 16.80
N GLY A 492 -10.10 -17.71 16.21
CA GLY A 492 -9.95 -17.51 14.77
C GLY A 492 -11.24 -17.65 13.96
N LYS A 493 -12.38 -17.82 14.61
CA LYS A 493 -13.64 -18.14 13.95
C LYS A 493 -14.77 -17.16 14.19
N TYR A 494 -14.81 -16.48 15.35
CA TYR A 494 -15.92 -15.61 15.74
C TYR A 494 -15.41 -14.23 16.12
N PHE A 495 -16.09 -13.18 15.66
CA PHE A 495 -15.63 -11.80 15.78
C PHE A 495 -16.81 -10.89 16.11
N LEU A 496 -16.64 -9.96 17.05
CA LEU A 496 -17.51 -8.80 17.14
C LEU A 496 -16.97 -7.73 16.19
N VAL A 497 -17.86 -7.12 15.42
CA VAL A 497 -17.46 -6.13 14.41
C VAL A 497 -18.48 -5.00 14.35
N SER A 498 -17.99 -3.79 14.08
CA SER A 498 -18.82 -2.73 13.53
C SER A 498 -18.96 -2.96 12.03
N ALA A 499 -20.18 -3.06 11.53
CA ALA A 499 -20.39 -3.35 10.11
C ALA A 499 -21.56 -2.59 9.50
N GLN A 500 -21.43 -2.34 8.20
CA GLN A 500 -22.50 -1.93 7.30
C GLN A 500 -22.65 -3.00 6.21
N PRO A 501 -23.68 -3.87 6.28
CA PRO A 501 -23.85 -4.97 5.34
C PRO A 501 -23.96 -4.57 3.86
N SER A 502 -24.56 -3.40 3.58
CA SER A 502 -24.57 -2.77 2.26
C SER A 502 -24.82 -1.28 2.38
N SER A 503 -24.66 -0.53 1.29
CA SER A 503 -24.92 0.93 1.24
C SER A 503 -26.32 1.35 1.68
N LYS A 504 -27.30 0.43 1.68
CA LYS A 504 -28.70 0.67 2.10
C LYS A 504 -28.92 0.41 3.60
N HIS A 505 -27.95 -0.17 4.29
CA HIS A 505 -28.05 -0.57 5.68
C HIS A 505 -27.43 0.46 6.64
N LYS A 506 -27.82 0.36 7.91
CA LYS A 506 -27.26 1.19 8.99
C LYS A 506 -26.01 0.54 9.56
N TRP A 507 -25.12 1.36 10.10
CA TRP A 507 -23.99 0.89 10.90
C TRP A 507 -24.49 0.29 12.22
N GLY A 508 -24.02 -0.92 12.53
CA GLY A 508 -24.36 -1.63 13.76
C GLY A 508 -23.24 -2.54 14.23
N VAL A 509 -23.41 -3.15 15.40
CA VAL A 509 -22.53 -4.21 15.90
C VAL A 509 -23.09 -5.56 15.51
N TYR A 510 -22.24 -6.43 14.98
CA TYR A 510 -22.58 -7.79 14.56
C TYR A 510 -21.62 -8.80 15.18
N LEU A 511 -22.13 -10.00 15.44
CA LEU A 511 -21.33 -11.21 15.55
C LEU A 511 -21.11 -11.74 14.13
N ALA A 512 -19.89 -11.63 13.61
CA ALA A 512 -19.47 -12.23 12.34
C ALA A 512 -18.66 -13.50 12.60
N ASP A 513 -18.66 -14.43 11.64
CA ASP A 513 -17.83 -15.63 11.73
C ASP A 513 -17.14 -16.01 10.42
N SER A 514 -16.13 -16.87 10.53
CA SER A 514 -15.37 -17.39 9.39
C SER A 514 -16.20 -18.24 8.44
N PHE A 515 -17.45 -18.59 8.80
CA PHE A 515 -18.34 -19.43 8.01
C PHE A 515 -19.30 -18.62 7.13
N ASP A 516 -19.22 -17.28 7.19
CA ASP A 516 -20.04 -16.28 6.49
C ASP A 516 -21.37 -15.92 7.18
N ASN A 517 -21.53 -16.19 8.48
CA ASN A 517 -22.66 -15.65 9.23
C ASN A 517 -22.39 -14.21 9.68
N MET A 518 -23.46 -13.41 9.72
CA MET A 518 -23.47 -12.09 10.35
C MET A 518 -24.77 -11.90 11.14
N THR A 519 -24.67 -11.95 12.46
CA THR A 519 -25.81 -11.79 13.37
C THR A 519 -25.79 -10.40 14.00
N LEU A 520 -26.82 -9.61 13.75
CA LEU A 520 -26.96 -8.28 14.33
C LEU A 520 -27.12 -8.37 15.86
N LEU A 521 -26.35 -7.57 16.60
CA LEU A 521 -26.46 -7.43 18.05
C LEU A 521 -27.15 -6.12 18.44
N ALA A 522 -26.71 -5.00 17.86
CA ALA A 522 -27.28 -3.68 18.12
C ALA A 522 -27.16 -2.73 16.93
N GLN A 523 -28.19 -1.92 16.74
CA GLN A 523 -28.21 -0.80 15.79
C GLN A 523 -29.17 0.28 16.31
N GLN A 524 -28.91 1.54 15.99
CA GLN A 524 -29.81 2.65 16.35
C GLN A 524 -29.96 3.60 15.16
N PRO A 525 -31.19 4.05 14.80
CA PRO A 525 -31.38 5.04 13.73
C PRO A 525 -30.55 6.31 13.96
N GLY A 526 -29.90 6.80 12.91
CA GLY A 526 -29.08 8.02 12.95
C GLY A 526 -27.71 7.88 13.63
N MET A 527 -27.42 6.73 14.24
CA MET A 527 -26.19 6.48 14.97
C MET A 527 -25.43 5.28 14.40
N ALA A 528 -24.10 5.37 14.36
CA ALA A 528 -23.19 4.27 14.15
C ALA A 528 -22.72 3.71 15.51
N MET A 529 -22.64 2.38 15.59
CA MET A 529 -22.11 1.66 16.74
C MET A 529 -20.70 1.18 16.41
N LEU A 530 -19.70 1.73 17.07
CA LEU A 530 -18.27 1.61 16.78
C LEU A 530 -17.53 0.92 17.93
N GLU A 531 -16.37 0.33 17.64
CA GLU A 531 -15.41 -0.17 18.63
C GLU A 531 -16.03 -1.11 19.69
N PRO A 532 -16.64 -2.25 19.28
CA PRO A 532 -17.24 -3.21 20.21
C PRO A 532 -16.16 -3.96 21.00
N ILE A 533 -16.14 -3.81 22.32
CA ILE A 533 -15.19 -4.46 23.23
C ILE A 533 -15.97 -5.17 24.34
N PRO A 534 -15.83 -6.50 24.53
CA PRO A 534 -16.40 -7.21 25.67
C PRO A 534 -15.95 -6.56 26.98
N LEU A 535 -16.90 -6.09 27.79
CA LEU A 535 -16.58 -5.48 29.07
C LEU A 535 -16.45 -6.58 30.13
N ARG A 536 -15.21 -7.05 30.32
CA ARG A 536 -14.86 -8.09 31.29
C ARG A 536 -13.37 -8.02 31.63
N LYS A 537 -13.02 -8.63 32.76
CA LYS A 537 -11.63 -8.95 33.07
C LYS A 537 -11.06 -9.95 32.05
N THR A 538 -9.83 -9.73 31.64
CA THR A 538 -9.04 -10.60 30.75
C THR A 538 -7.67 -10.88 31.35
N SER A 539 -6.97 -11.90 30.86
CA SER A 539 -5.58 -12.11 31.25
C SER A 539 -4.68 -11.07 30.59
N ALA A 540 -3.82 -10.45 31.39
CA ALA A 540 -2.79 -9.58 30.86
C ALA A 540 -1.77 -10.41 30.04
N PRO A 541 -1.33 -9.93 28.87
CA PRO A 541 -0.18 -10.52 28.17
C PRO A 541 1.07 -10.51 29.05
N PRO A 542 2.08 -11.35 28.76
CA PRO A 542 3.31 -11.38 29.56
C PRO A 542 4.09 -10.07 29.44
N VAL A 543 4.72 -9.65 30.55
CA VAL A 543 5.64 -8.52 30.57
C VAL A 543 6.94 -8.90 29.85
N ILE A 544 7.39 -8.03 28.94
CA ILE A 544 8.72 -8.11 28.34
C ILE A 544 9.61 -7.08 29.04
N PRO A 545 10.65 -7.49 29.79
CA PRO A 545 11.56 -6.56 30.45
C PRO A 545 12.27 -5.67 29.44
N GLU A 546 12.52 -4.41 29.83
CA GLU A 546 13.31 -3.49 29.01
C GLU A 546 14.74 -4.01 28.80
N ARG A 547 15.26 -3.81 27.60
CA ARG A 547 16.59 -4.25 27.15
C ARG A 547 17.46 -3.10 26.64
N ILE A 548 17.02 -1.87 26.90
CA ILE A 548 17.69 -0.65 26.46
C ILE A 548 18.61 -0.10 27.54
N ASP A 549 19.67 0.59 27.12
CA ASP A 549 20.51 1.43 27.98
C ASP A 549 20.45 2.86 27.45
N LEU A 550 19.60 3.69 28.06
CA LEU A 550 19.37 5.08 27.66
C LEU A 550 20.60 5.98 27.76
N LYS A 551 21.68 5.55 28.45
CA LYS A 551 22.95 6.29 28.50
C LYS A 551 23.74 6.13 27.20
N ARG A 552 23.48 5.06 26.43
CA ARG A 552 24.13 4.82 25.15
C ARG A 552 23.47 5.64 24.04
N LYS A 553 24.26 5.94 23.01
CA LYS A 553 23.83 6.65 21.79
C LYS A 553 23.91 5.77 20.55
N ASP A 554 24.11 4.47 20.76
CA ASP A 554 24.41 3.51 19.73
C ASP A 554 23.71 2.16 19.97
N GLY A 555 23.63 1.38 18.90
CA GLY A 555 23.28 -0.04 18.91
C GLY A 555 24.33 -0.84 18.16
N LEU A 556 24.24 -2.16 18.27
CA LEU A 556 25.10 -3.11 17.56
C LEU A 556 24.28 -3.88 16.54
N VAL A 557 24.91 -4.27 15.43
CA VAL A 557 24.29 -5.08 14.38
C VAL A 557 25.20 -6.24 14.06
N TYR A 558 24.69 -7.46 14.25
CA TYR A 558 25.36 -8.71 13.91
C TYR A 558 24.68 -9.40 12.72
N LEU A 559 25.38 -9.42 11.58
CA LEU A 559 24.96 -10.10 10.36
C LEU A 559 25.71 -11.43 10.22
N SER A 560 24.96 -12.53 10.25
CA SER A 560 25.56 -13.87 10.26
C SER A 560 26.17 -14.25 8.91
N ASP A 561 25.43 -14.08 7.81
CA ASP A 561 25.91 -14.35 6.45
C ASP A 561 25.09 -13.56 5.43
N ILE A 562 25.66 -12.50 4.88
CA ILE A 562 25.00 -11.64 3.90
C ILE A 562 24.42 -12.38 2.68
N TYR A 563 24.98 -13.55 2.33
CA TYR A 563 24.55 -14.35 1.19
C TYR A 563 23.36 -15.26 1.47
N ARG A 564 22.84 -15.28 2.71
CA ARG A 564 21.58 -15.94 3.04
C ARG A 564 20.40 -15.02 2.72
N GLY A 565 19.27 -15.60 2.33
CA GLY A 565 18.08 -14.85 1.94
C GLY A 565 18.00 -14.54 0.45
N GLY A 566 16.96 -13.82 0.05
CA GLY A 566 16.69 -13.51 -1.36
C GLY A 566 17.49 -12.32 -1.89
N GLY A 567 17.98 -11.45 -1.01
CA GLY A 567 18.54 -10.14 -1.36
C GLY A 567 19.83 -10.19 -2.17
N LEU A 568 20.59 -11.29 -2.09
CA LEU A 568 21.83 -11.53 -2.86
C LEU A 568 21.81 -12.84 -3.66
N LYS A 569 20.61 -13.36 -4.00
CA LYS A 569 20.48 -14.62 -4.75
C LYS A 569 21.27 -14.55 -6.07
N GLY A 570 22.19 -15.50 -6.27
CA GLY A 570 23.01 -15.59 -7.49
C GLY A 570 24.31 -14.76 -7.46
N ILE A 571 24.52 -13.92 -6.44
CA ILE A 571 25.78 -13.18 -6.30
C ILE A 571 26.87 -14.13 -5.75
N PRO A 572 28.05 -14.20 -6.39
CA PRO A 572 29.14 -15.04 -5.90
C PRO A 572 29.59 -14.65 -4.49
N ARG A 573 29.84 -15.66 -3.64
CA ARG A 573 30.37 -15.44 -2.29
C ARG A 573 31.72 -14.71 -2.36
N GLY A 574 31.91 -13.72 -1.49
CA GLY A 574 33.09 -12.86 -1.47
C GLY A 574 33.07 -11.73 -2.50
N ALA A 575 32.05 -11.60 -3.36
CA ALA A 575 31.88 -10.43 -4.22
C ALA A 575 31.64 -9.14 -3.42
N VAL A 576 30.91 -9.23 -2.30
CA VAL A 576 30.67 -8.11 -1.40
C VAL A 576 31.89 -7.93 -0.49
N LYS A 577 32.41 -6.71 -0.41
CA LYS A 577 33.60 -6.34 0.37
C LYS A 577 33.27 -5.50 1.59
N SER A 578 32.24 -4.69 1.50
CA SER A 578 31.81 -3.79 2.58
C SER A 578 30.32 -3.52 2.51
N LEU A 579 29.77 -2.93 3.56
CA LEU A 579 28.42 -2.37 3.60
C LEU A 579 28.54 -0.85 3.65
N ARG A 580 27.78 -0.13 2.83
CA ARG A 580 27.51 1.30 3.02
C ARG A 580 26.26 1.45 3.85
N LEU A 581 26.34 2.27 4.89
CA LEU A 581 25.22 2.62 5.75
C LEU A 581 24.82 4.07 5.51
N PHE A 582 23.53 4.32 5.39
CA PHE A 582 22.99 5.67 5.23
C PHE A 582 21.68 5.83 6.00
N THR A 583 21.34 7.08 6.30
CA THR A 583 20.08 7.49 6.94
C THR A 583 19.36 8.54 6.09
N TYR A 584 18.16 8.92 6.52
CA TYR A 584 17.25 9.81 5.81
C TYR A 584 17.04 11.11 6.59
N THR A 585 16.82 12.19 5.85
CA THR A 585 16.29 13.45 6.40
C THR A 585 14.87 13.65 5.88
N TYR A 586 13.90 13.15 6.63
CA TYR A 586 12.49 13.18 6.27
C TYR A 586 11.91 14.60 6.16
N GLY A 587 10.88 14.75 5.33
CA GLY A 587 10.16 16.01 5.14
C GLY A 587 9.64 16.65 6.44
N TYR A 588 9.86 17.95 6.59
CA TYR A 588 9.31 18.78 7.67
C TYR A 588 7.81 19.07 7.46
N ARG A 589 7.09 19.52 8.50
CA ARG A 589 5.70 19.97 8.37
C ARG A 589 5.58 21.16 7.40
N GLY A 590 4.74 21.03 6.38
CA GLY A 590 4.59 22.01 5.29
C GLY A 590 5.68 21.91 4.21
N PHE A 591 6.51 20.87 4.24
CA PHE A 591 7.55 20.59 3.26
C PHE A 591 7.39 19.17 2.73
N GLY A 592 7.84 18.93 1.51
CA GLY A 592 7.64 17.68 0.80
C GLY A 592 7.31 17.96 -0.65
N GLY A 593 6.59 17.05 -1.26
CA GLY A 593 6.19 17.13 -2.65
C GLY A 593 6.47 15.84 -3.37
N LEU A 594 5.85 15.74 -4.53
CA LEU A 594 5.90 14.58 -5.39
C LEU A 594 7.18 14.64 -6.26
N TYR A 595 7.08 14.22 -7.52
CA TYR A 595 8.17 14.25 -8.48
C TYR A 595 8.81 15.64 -8.57
N GLY A 596 10.13 15.74 -8.41
CA GLY A 596 10.89 16.98 -8.59
C GLY A 596 11.28 17.75 -7.32
N SER A 597 10.99 17.24 -6.12
CA SER A 597 11.38 17.94 -4.86
C SER A 597 12.86 17.76 -4.50
N ILE A 598 13.33 16.52 -4.28
CA ILE A 598 14.73 16.23 -3.92
C ILE A 598 15.61 15.99 -5.14
N GLY A 599 15.10 15.23 -6.10
CA GLY A 599 15.67 15.01 -7.42
C GLY A 599 14.56 14.94 -8.45
N MET A 600 14.91 14.73 -9.73
CA MET A 600 13.92 14.71 -10.81
C MET A 600 12.90 13.59 -10.58
N ASP A 601 13.30 12.32 -10.59
CA ASP A 601 12.38 11.17 -10.39
C ASP A 601 12.60 10.44 -9.05
N GLY A 602 12.88 11.22 -8.01
CA GLY A 602 13.26 10.73 -6.69
C GLY A 602 14.66 11.16 -6.28
N PRO A 603 15.10 10.78 -5.07
CA PRO A 603 14.33 10.04 -4.05
C PRO A 603 13.24 10.91 -3.38
N TRP A 604 12.42 10.30 -2.52
CA TRP A 604 11.42 11.03 -1.71
C TRP A 604 12.06 11.92 -0.63
N ASP A 605 13.21 11.51 -0.10
CA ASP A 605 13.89 12.20 1.00
C ASP A 605 15.37 12.39 0.72
N CYS A 606 15.93 13.44 1.34
CA CYS A 606 17.36 13.65 1.42
C CYS A 606 18.05 12.48 2.15
N ARG A 607 19.28 12.14 1.74
CA ARG A 607 20.05 11.01 2.28
C ARG A 607 21.37 11.46 2.89
N ARG A 608 21.84 10.75 3.91
CA ARG A 608 23.10 11.00 4.64
C ARG A 608 23.90 9.71 4.73
N ILE A 609 25.10 9.67 4.16
CA ILE A 609 25.98 8.49 4.31
C ILE A 609 26.59 8.54 5.71
N LEU A 610 26.32 7.51 6.51
CA LEU A 610 26.86 7.35 7.86
C LEU A 610 28.29 6.80 7.83
N GLY A 611 28.58 5.95 6.84
CA GLY A 611 29.92 5.39 6.66
C GLY A 611 29.90 4.01 6.02
N THR A 612 31.02 3.30 6.10
CA THR A 612 31.14 1.93 5.63
C THR A 612 31.73 0.99 6.68
N VAL A 613 31.44 -0.30 6.55
CA VAL A 613 32.01 -1.37 7.40
C VAL A 613 32.43 -2.56 6.54
N PRO A 614 33.51 -3.27 6.87
CA PRO A 614 33.95 -4.42 6.10
C PRO A 614 33.00 -5.62 6.27
N VAL A 615 32.95 -6.46 5.24
CA VAL A 615 32.32 -7.80 5.30
C VAL A 615 33.43 -8.84 5.30
N GLU A 616 33.36 -9.78 6.24
CA GLU A 616 34.33 -10.86 6.36
C GLU A 616 34.27 -11.83 5.16
N SER A 617 35.34 -12.59 4.94
CA SER A 617 35.40 -13.58 3.84
C SER A 617 34.31 -14.66 3.92
N ASP A 618 33.78 -14.93 5.11
CA ASP A 618 32.65 -15.82 5.34
C ASP A 618 31.29 -15.11 5.24
N GLY A 619 31.23 -13.88 4.72
CA GLY A 619 29.98 -13.12 4.53
C GLY A 619 29.40 -12.50 5.80
N SER A 620 30.05 -12.69 6.96
CA SER A 620 29.58 -12.12 8.23
C SER A 620 30.05 -10.67 8.44
N ALA A 621 29.31 -9.91 9.25
CA ALA A 621 29.71 -8.55 9.67
C ALA A 621 29.20 -8.27 11.09
N PHE A 622 29.96 -7.49 11.88
CA PHE A 622 29.56 -7.06 13.21
C PHE A 622 30.01 -5.62 13.44
N PHE A 623 29.05 -4.72 13.64
CA PHE A 623 29.33 -3.29 13.62
C PHE A 623 28.39 -2.46 14.51
N ARG A 624 28.78 -1.22 14.77
CA ARG A 624 28.04 -0.24 15.58
C ARG A 624 27.28 0.74 14.68
N VAL A 625 26.08 1.13 15.12
CA VAL A 625 25.22 2.11 14.44
C VAL A 625 24.68 3.13 15.44
N PRO A 626 24.33 4.36 15.02
CA PRO A 626 23.64 5.31 15.90
C PRO A 626 22.28 4.75 16.34
N ALA A 627 21.95 4.94 17.62
CA ALA A 627 20.64 4.57 18.15
C ALA A 627 19.58 5.60 17.75
N ASN A 628 18.31 5.19 17.68
CA ASN A 628 17.16 6.06 17.38
C ASN A 628 17.26 6.75 16.01
N VAL A 629 17.99 6.13 15.08
CA VAL A 629 18.19 6.62 13.71
C VAL A 629 17.76 5.52 12.74
N PRO A 630 16.94 5.84 11.72
CA PRO A 630 16.62 4.89 10.64
C PRO A 630 17.86 4.64 9.78
N VAL A 631 18.28 3.38 9.65
CA VAL A 631 19.48 2.97 8.91
C VAL A 631 19.10 2.03 7.77
N ALA A 632 19.56 2.37 6.56
CA ALA A 632 19.50 1.53 5.37
C ALA A 632 20.91 1.05 4.98
N VAL A 633 20.97 -0.10 4.31
CA VAL A 633 22.22 -0.82 4.01
C VAL A 633 22.35 -1.10 2.52
N GLN A 634 23.55 -0.90 1.98
CA GLN A 634 23.93 -1.31 0.63
C GLN A 634 25.15 -2.23 0.66
N PRO A 635 25.02 -3.50 0.25
CA PRO A 635 26.17 -4.38 0.02
C PRO A 635 27.01 -3.85 -1.15
N LEU A 636 28.30 -3.59 -0.92
CA LEU A 636 29.19 -3.01 -1.92
C LEU A 636 30.17 -4.05 -2.47
N ASP A 637 30.40 -4.00 -3.77
CA ASP A 637 31.45 -4.77 -4.42
C ASP A 637 32.86 -4.20 -4.15
N LYS A 638 33.89 -4.75 -4.82
CA LYS A 638 35.28 -4.30 -4.66
C LYS A 638 35.55 -2.88 -5.18
N GLU A 639 34.66 -2.33 -6.00
CA GLU A 639 34.76 -0.96 -6.54
C GLU A 639 33.87 0.02 -5.77
N GLY A 640 33.19 -0.42 -4.71
CA GLY A 640 32.33 0.42 -3.88
C GLY A 640 30.91 0.62 -4.46
N LYS A 641 30.49 -0.20 -5.41
CA LYS A 641 29.18 -0.11 -6.08
C LYS A 641 28.15 -0.98 -5.38
N ALA A 642 26.94 -0.47 -5.21
CA ALA A 642 25.86 -1.23 -4.57
C ALA A 642 25.40 -2.41 -5.44
N VAL A 643 25.53 -3.62 -4.89
CA VAL A 643 25.03 -4.88 -5.49
C VAL A 643 23.53 -5.04 -5.28
N GLN A 644 23.00 -4.44 -4.21
CA GLN A 644 21.58 -4.47 -3.85
C GLN A 644 21.22 -3.19 -3.08
N LEU A 645 19.97 -2.75 -3.21
CA LEU A 645 19.45 -1.56 -2.54
C LEU A 645 18.43 -1.95 -1.47
N MET A 646 18.66 -1.56 -0.22
CA MET A 646 17.63 -1.62 0.83
C MET A 646 16.69 -0.43 0.68
N ARG A 647 15.42 -0.70 0.33
CA ARG A 647 14.34 0.29 0.13
C ARG A 647 13.39 0.33 1.31
N SER A 648 13.97 0.35 2.51
CA SER A 648 13.35 0.44 3.83
C SER A 648 14.51 0.71 4.83
N TRP A 649 14.24 0.67 6.12
CA TRP A 649 15.25 0.87 7.17
C TRP A 649 14.95 0.03 8.41
N PHE A 650 16.00 -0.27 9.16
CA PHE A 650 15.90 -0.72 10.54
C PHE A 650 16.29 0.41 11.49
N THR A 651 15.93 0.29 12.77
CA THR A 651 16.35 1.21 13.83
C THR A 651 16.80 0.41 15.03
N ALA A 652 18.00 0.74 15.54
CA ALA A 652 18.47 0.20 16.81
C ALA A 652 18.07 1.14 17.95
N MET A 653 17.54 0.59 19.03
CA MET A 653 17.35 1.33 20.27
C MET A 653 18.68 1.44 21.05
N PRO A 654 18.82 2.39 22.00
CA PRO A 654 20.03 2.56 22.79
C PRO A 654 20.48 1.26 23.48
N GLY A 655 21.69 0.81 23.18
CA GLY A 655 22.27 -0.41 23.75
C GLY A 655 21.80 -1.73 23.11
N GLU A 656 20.86 -1.69 22.17
CA GLU A 656 20.33 -2.87 21.50
C GLU A 656 21.41 -3.59 20.68
N THR A 657 21.33 -4.93 20.61
CA THR A 657 22.04 -5.72 19.60
C THR A 657 21.03 -6.37 18.65
N ILE A 658 20.99 -5.87 17.42
CA ILE A 658 20.18 -6.43 16.33
C ILE A 658 20.96 -7.58 15.70
N SER A 659 20.25 -8.66 15.33
CA SER A 659 20.84 -9.75 14.56
C SER A 659 20.02 -10.07 13.32
N CYS A 660 20.72 -10.22 12.19
CA CYS A 660 20.17 -10.71 10.93
C CYS A 660 20.88 -12.01 10.53
N VAL A 661 20.13 -12.95 9.97
CA VAL A 661 20.67 -14.19 9.40
C VAL A 661 21.31 -13.91 8.05
N GLY A 662 20.71 -13.03 7.24
CA GLY A 662 21.22 -12.69 5.91
C GLY A 662 20.63 -11.41 5.34
N CYS A 663 20.71 -11.26 4.01
CA CYS A 663 20.08 -10.14 3.31
C CYS A 663 18.68 -10.57 2.85
N HIS A 664 17.66 -10.06 3.56
CA HIS A 664 16.26 -10.26 3.21
C HIS A 664 15.82 -11.74 3.30
N GLU A 665 16.30 -12.41 4.34
CA GLU A 665 15.86 -13.74 4.79
C GLU A 665 14.38 -13.74 5.22
N ALA A 666 13.79 -14.93 5.31
CA ALA A 666 12.53 -15.07 6.03
C ALA A 666 12.81 -15.07 7.54
N GLN A 667 11.96 -14.44 8.35
CA GLN A 667 12.09 -14.45 9.81
C GLN A 667 12.07 -15.86 10.44
N ASN A 668 11.51 -16.84 9.73
CA ASN A 668 11.49 -18.24 10.19
C ASN A 668 12.81 -18.97 9.87
N ASN A 669 13.78 -18.30 9.25
CA ASN A 669 15.08 -18.89 8.95
C ASN A 669 15.95 -18.95 10.20
N THR A 670 16.61 -20.09 10.39
CA THR A 670 17.58 -20.27 11.48
C THR A 670 18.95 -19.71 11.08
N PRO A 671 19.68 -19.05 12.00
CA PRO A 671 21.07 -18.67 11.76
C PRO A 671 21.95 -19.90 11.46
N PRO A 672 23.11 -19.72 10.80
CA PRO A 672 24.10 -20.79 10.66
C PRO A 672 24.54 -21.33 12.03
N ALA A 673 24.69 -22.65 12.16
CA ALA A 673 25.19 -23.28 13.41
C ALA A 673 26.71 -23.11 13.63
N LYS A 674 27.41 -22.36 12.77
CA LYS A 674 28.87 -22.18 12.83
C LYS A 674 29.20 -20.78 13.37
N LEU A 675 30.14 -20.72 14.30
CA LEU A 675 30.70 -19.44 14.77
C LEU A 675 31.39 -18.69 13.62
N THR A 676 30.88 -17.51 13.29
CA THR A 676 31.36 -16.69 12.17
C THR A 676 32.66 -15.96 12.52
N LEU A 677 33.37 -15.46 11.50
CA LEU A 677 34.57 -14.65 11.68
C LEU A 677 34.26 -13.35 12.43
N ALA A 678 33.16 -12.67 12.09
CA ALA A 678 32.78 -11.42 12.75
C ALA A 678 32.44 -11.61 14.24
N ALA A 679 31.86 -12.77 14.63
CA ALA A 679 31.54 -13.07 16.03
C ALA A 679 32.78 -13.23 16.93
N ARG A 680 33.99 -13.38 16.34
CA ARG A 680 35.27 -13.48 17.07
C ARG A 680 35.94 -12.13 17.29
N LYS A 681 35.34 -11.05 16.79
CA LYS A 681 35.91 -9.70 16.80
C LYS A 681 35.01 -8.76 17.60
N ALA A 682 35.58 -7.65 18.06
CA ALA A 682 34.79 -6.54 18.56
C ALA A 682 33.94 -5.92 17.41
N PRO A 683 32.78 -5.30 17.71
CA PRO A 683 32.02 -4.58 16.70
C PRO A 683 32.89 -3.49 16.07
N THR A 684 32.84 -3.40 14.75
CA THR A 684 33.56 -2.37 13.97
C THR A 684 32.80 -1.05 13.99
N ASP A 685 33.49 0.06 14.22
CA ASP A 685 32.91 1.40 14.08
C ASP A 685 32.85 1.80 12.60
N LEU A 686 31.90 2.69 12.26
CA LEU A 686 31.71 3.17 10.89
C LEU A 686 32.93 4.00 10.45
N SER A 687 33.47 3.70 9.26
CA SER A 687 34.47 4.57 8.64
C SER A 687 33.80 5.75 7.94
N ASP A 688 34.32 6.96 8.14
CA ASP A 688 33.86 8.17 7.46
C ASP A 688 33.85 8.03 5.93
N TRP A 689 32.80 8.56 5.28
CA TRP A 689 32.75 8.69 3.83
C TRP A 689 33.14 10.12 3.42
N ARG A 690 34.39 10.29 3.00
CA ARG A 690 34.93 11.59 2.50
C ARG A 690 34.73 12.74 3.50
N GLY A 691 35.10 12.50 4.75
CA GLY A 691 35.00 13.44 5.87
C GLY A 691 33.75 13.23 6.73
N LYS A 692 33.42 14.22 7.57
CA LYS A 692 32.28 14.13 8.50
C LYS A 692 30.96 13.87 7.78
N THR A 693 30.11 13.07 8.44
CA THR A 693 28.72 12.77 8.06
C THR A 693 27.93 14.03 7.74
N ARG A 694 27.22 14.02 6.61
CA ARG A 694 26.43 15.12 6.08
C ARG A 694 25.41 14.60 5.07
N ASN A 695 24.46 15.43 4.66
CA ASN A 695 23.57 15.04 3.57
C ASN A 695 24.36 14.89 2.26
N PHE A 696 23.81 14.14 1.30
CA PHE A 696 24.37 13.96 -0.03
C PHE A 696 23.63 14.86 -1.02
N GLY A 697 24.33 15.83 -1.62
CA GLY A 697 23.77 16.75 -2.60
C GLY A 697 24.63 16.85 -3.87
N PHE A 698 24.00 16.91 -5.04
CA PHE A 698 24.69 16.90 -6.33
C PHE A 698 25.70 18.04 -6.48
N ALA A 699 25.30 19.26 -6.14
CA ALA A 699 26.17 20.44 -6.26
C ALA A 699 27.45 20.32 -5.40
N ARG A 700 27.38 19.61 -4.27
CA ARG A 700 28.51 19.43 -3.36
C ARG A 700 29.34 18.19 -3.69
N GLU A 701 28.70 17.07 -4.00
CA GLU A 701 29.41 15.79 -4.11
C GLU A 701 29.73 15.41 -5.57
N VAL A 702 28.93 15.84 -6.56
CA VAL A 702 29.04 15.42 -7.97
C VAL A 702 29.53 16.54 -8.88
N GLN A 703 29.02 17.75 -8.73
CA GLN A 703 29.44 18.88 -9.56
C GLN A 703 30.96 19.10 -9.55
N PRO A 704 31.68 18.98 -8.41
CA PRO A 704 33.14 19.09 -8.43
C PRO A 704 33.83 18.02 -9.30
N VAL A 705 33.23 16.82 -9.43
CA VAL A 705 33.74 15.78 -10.35
C VAL A 705 33.61 16.26 -11.80
N LEU A 706 32.46 16.86 -12.14
CA LEU A 706 32.21 17.41 -13.48
C LEU A 706 33.10 18.61 -13.78
N ASP A 707 33.32 19.49 -12.81
CA ASP A 707 34.15 20.68 -12.97
C ASP A 707 35.59 20.30 -13.32
N ARG A 708 36.11 19.26 -12.67
CA ARG A 708 37.46 18.73 -12.93
C ARG A 708 37.57 18.03 -14.28
N ASN A 709 36.56 17.26 -14.67
CA ASN A 709 36.72 16.25 -15.71
C ASN A 709 35.91 16.51 -16.99
N CYS A 710 34.81 17.27 -16.93
CA CYS A 710 33.76 17.27 -17.96
C CYS A 710 33.45 18.65 -18.56
N ILE A 711 33.31 19.70 -17.73
CA ILE A 711 32.73 20.99 -18.17
C ILE A 711 33.54 21.71 -19.26
N ARG A 712 34.84 21.41 -19.36
CA ARG A 712 35.71 21.96 -20.41
C ARG A 712 35.23 21.61 -21.82
N CYS A 713 34.66 20.41 -21.99
CA CYS A 713 34.08 19.98 -23.26
C CYS A 713 32.55 20.06 -23.25
N HIS A 714 31.91 20.08 -22.07
CA HIS A 714 30.46 20.15 -21.91
C HIS A 714 30.05 21.49 -21.30
N ASN A 715 29.99 22.53 -22.13
CA ASN A 715 29.59 23.89 -21.78
C ASN A 715 28.81 24.55 -22.93
N ASP A 716 28.34 25.77 -22.69
CA ASP A 716 27.43 26.49 -23.60
C ASP A 716 28.10 27.00 -24.89
N THR A 717 29.43 26.93 -25.00
CA THR A 717 30.18 27.47 -26.14
C THR A 717 30.82 26.39 -27.01
N THR A 718 30.92 25.17 -26.52
CA THR A 718 31.59 24.08 -27.22
C THR A 718 30.65 23.43 -28.24
N THR A 719 31.17 23.14 -29.43
CA THR A 719 30.46 22.36 -30.44
C THR A 719 31.24 21.09 -30.77
N PHE A 720 30.51 20.03 -31.10
CA PHE A 720 31.04 18.77 -31.60
C PHE A 720 30.40 18.47 -32.96
N ARG A 721 31.23 18.33 -34.00
CA ARG A 721 30.80 18.13 -35.40
C ARG A 721 29.76 19.17 -35.86
N GLY A 722 29.99 20.44 -35.50
CA GLY A 722 29.12 21.57 -35.88
C GLY A 722 27.81 21.67 -35.11
N LYS A 723 27.59 20.82 -34.09
CA LYS A 723 26.41 20.87 -33.21
C LYS A 723 26.81 21.25 -31.79
N PRO A 724 26.04 22.09 -31.08
CA PRO A 724 26.28 22.35 -29.66
C PRO A 724 26.27 21.06 -28.85
N VAL A 725 27.22 20.94 -27.93
CA VAL A 725 27.18 19.90 -26.89
C VAL A 725 26.26 20.35 -25.76
N PHE A 726 25.67 19.41 -25.03
CA PHE A 726 24.90 19.77 -23.85
C PHE A 726 25.82 20.28 -22.73
N SER A 727 25.33 21.24 -21.95
CA SER A 727 26.06 21.86 -20.85
C SER A 727 26.09 21.00 -19.60
N LEU A 728 27.22 20.96 -18.91
CA LEU A 728 27.36 20.37 -17.58
C LEU A 728 27.72 21.43 -16.52
N LEU A 729 27.36 22.69 -16.77
CA LEU A 729 27.54 23.78 -15.82
C LEU A 729 26.51 23.72 -14.68
N ASN A 730 26.96 24.06 -13.48
CA ASN A 730 26.10 24.14 -12.30
C ASN A 730 25.09 25.29 -12.38
N GLU A 731 25.46 26.37 -13.07
CA GLU A 731 24.66 27.58 -13.23
C GLU A 731 24.41 27.87 -14.72
N PRO A 732 23.27 28.48 -15.07
CA PRO A 732 22.21 28.94 -14.16
C PRO A 732 21.30 27.80 -13.67
N MET A 733 20.90 27.87 -12.39
CA MET A 733 19.84 27.02 -11.85
C MET A 733 18.55 27.19 -12.65
N LYS A 734 18.00 26.11 -13.18
CA LYS A 734 16.72 26.14 -13.89
C LYS A 734 15.61 25.98 -12.86
N THR A 735 14.79 27.00 -12.70
CA THR A 735 13.68 27.04 -11.73
C THR A 735 12.31 26.90 -12.38
N LYS A 736 12.25 27.08 -13.71
CA LYS A 736 11.04 26.81 -14.49
C LYS A 736 10.94 25.32 -14.76
N TRP A 737 10.12 24.67 -13.95
CA TRP A 737 9.81 23.25 -14.09
C TRP A 737 8.44 23.07 -14.71
N THR A 738 8.39 22.45 -15.88
CA THR A 738 7.16 21.98 -16.50
C THR A 738 7.34 20.50 -16.80
N SER A 739 6.52 19.66 -16.18
CA SER A 739 6.50 18.23 -16.45
C SER A 739 5.12 17.83 -16.93
N LYS A 740 5.08 17.01 -17.98
CA LYS A 740 3.84 16.34 -18.41
C LYS A 740 3.61 15.04 -17.63
N MET A 741 4.54 14.64 -16.75
CA MET A 741 4.37 13.49 -15.89
C MET A 741 3.38 13.82 -14.78
N SER A 742 2.49 12.87 -14.51
CA SER A 742 1.56 12.94 -13.38
C SER A 742 2.31 13.07 -12.06
N GLY A 743 1.70 13.76 -11.10
CA GLY A 743 2.28 13.92 -9.77
C GLY A 743 3.59 14.71 -9.76
N HIS A 744 3.72 15.77 -10.56
CA HIS A 744 4.83 16.71 -10.40
C HIS A 744 4.54 17.71 -9.28
N VAL A 745 5.59 18.06 -8.55
CA VAL A 745 5.59 19.15 -7.58
C VAL A 745 5.22 20.48 -8.25
N ASN A 746 4.60 21.38 -7.48
CA ASN A 746 4.36 22.74 -7.94
C ASN A 746 5.70 23.45 -8.25
N GLY A 747 5.70 24.42 -9.17
CA GLY A 747 6.94 25.15 -9.54
C GLY A 747 7.47 26.13 -8.48
N ARG A 748 6.77 26.30 -7.33
CA ARG A 748 7.27 27.11 -6.20
C ARG A 748 8.32 26.33 -5.41
N ASP A 749 8.02 25.06 -5.18
CA ASP A 749 8.73 24.23 -4.22
C ASP A 749 9.67 23.22 -4.90
N GLY A 750 9.48 22.86 -6.18
CA GLY A 750 10.39 21.91 -6.83
C GLY A 750 10.74 22.20 -8.27
N GLY A 751 11.59 21.33 -8.80
CA GLY A 751 12.18 21.46 -10.13
C GLY A 751 13.32 22.48 -10.22
N LYS A 752 14.00 22.75 -9.11
CA LYS A 752 15.13 23.68 -8.98
C LYS A 752 16.44 22.91 -9.20
N PHE A 753 16.78 22.66 -10.47
CA PHE A 753 17.90 21.81 -10.83
C PHE A 753 18.90 22.54 -11.74
N SER A 754 20.20 22.24 -11.57
CA SER A 754 21.22 22.73 -12.48
C SER A 754 21.09 22.11 -13.86
N GLU A 755 21.64 22.77 -14.87
CA GLU A 755 21.69 22.21 -16.22
C GLU A 755 22.50 20.92 -16.26
N ALA A 756 23.61 20.87 -15.50
CA ALA A 756 24.40 19.66 -15.29
C ALA A 756 23.58 18.46 -14.82
N TYR A 757 22.81 18.62 -13.74
CA TYR A 757 22.01 17.53 -13.19
C TYR A 757 20.99 17.03 -14.20
N ARG A 758 20.22 17.94 -14.81
CA ARG A 758 19.20 17.59 -15.81
C ARG A 758 19.79 16.85 -17.01
N ASN A 759 20.97 17.27 -17.44
CA ASN A 759 21.63 16.68 -18.60
C ASN A 759 22.30 15.34 -18.27
N LEU A 760 22.86 15.17 -17.07
CA LEU A 760 23.54 13.95 -16.66
C LEU A 760 22.57 12.85 -16.21
N HIS A 761 21.50 13.22 -15.50
CA HIS A 761 20.52 12.29 -14.92
C HIS A 761 19.91 11.33 -15.96
N ARG A 762 19.69 11.80 -17.19
CA ARG A 762 19.12 10.99 -18.28
C ARG A 762 19.93 9.72 -18.62
N TYR A 763 21.23 9.74 -18.31
CA TYR A 763 22.13 8.64 -18.60
C TYR A 763 22.24 7.65 -17.43
N VAL A 764 21.51 7.87 -16.34
CA VAL A 764 21.56 7.05 -15.13
C VAL A 764 20.35 6.15 -15.03
N ARG A 765 20.60 4.87 -14.80
CA ARG A 765 19.57 3.87 -14.47
C ARG A 765 19.43 3.80 -12.95
N HIS A 766 18.24 4.09 -12.44
CA HIS A 766 17.95 4.15 -11.01
C HIS A 766 16.48 3.75 -10.75
N PRO A 767 16.10 3.33 -9.52
CA PRO A 767 14.70 3.10 -9.20
C PRO A 767 13.94 4.43 -9.08
N GLY A 768 12.82 4.58 -9.79
CA GLY A 768 11.95 5.75 -9.61
C GLY A 768 11.15 5.73 -8.31
N ILE A 769 10.44 6.81 -8.00
CA ILE A 769 9.56 6.93 -6.82
C ILE A 769 8.41 5.91 -6.75
N GLU A 770 8.08 5.26 -7.87
CA GLU A 770 7.07 4.20 -7.98
C GLU A 770 7.68 2.86 -8.45
N SER A 771 8.96 2.63 -8.13
CA SER A 771 9.66 1.38 -8.47
C SER A 771 8.91 0.15 -7.95
N ASP A 772 9.06 -1.01 -8.59
CA ASP A 772 8.38 -2.26 -8.21
C ASP A 772 8.43 -2.52 -6.69
N MET A 773 7.29 -2.79 -6.05
CA MET A 773 7.20 -3.04 -4.61
C MET A 773 7.90 -4.34 -4.21
N HIS A 774 8.02 -5.30 -5.14
CA HIS A 774 8.69 -6.57 -4.87
C HIS A 774 10.20 -6.37 -4.70
N MET A 775 10.84 -7.32 -4.00
CA MET A 775 12.29 -7.35 -3.85
C MET A 775 12.98 -7.34 -5.23
N LEU A 776 13.88 -6.38 -5.44
CA LEU A 776 14.58 -6.18 -6.71
C LEU A 776 15.55 -7.33 -7.00
N ALA A 777 15.78 -7.59 -8.28
CA ALA A 777 16.83 -8.54 -8.63
C ALA A 777 18.20 -7.95 -8.24
N PRO A 778 19.11 -8.75 -7.65
CA PRO A 778 20.47 -8.28 -7.39
C PRO A 778 21.11 -7.74 -8.69
N MET A 779 21.88 -6.66 -8.58
CA MET A 779 22.52 -5.95 -9.69
C MET A 779 21.59 -5.19 -10.65
N GLU A 780 20.27 -5.20 -10.46
CA GLU A 780 19.31 -4.56 -11.38
C GLU A 780 19.53 -3.04 -11.55
N PHE A 781 19.99 -2.38 -10.48
CA PHE A 781 20.37 -0.96 -10.45
C PHE A 781 21.84 -0.77 -10.07
N HIS A 782 22.69 -1.76 -10.38
CA HIS A 782 24.13 -1.62 -10.18
C HIS A 782 24.68 -0.46 -11.02
N ALA A 783 25.68 0.28 -10.53
CA ALA A 783 26.23 1.41 -11.27
C ALA A 783 26.73 1.06 -12.69
N ASP A 784 27.19 -0.17 -12.96
CA ASP A 784 27.60 -0.56 -14.32
C ASP A 784 26.44 -0.79 -15.30
N SER A 785 25.20 -0.87 -14.81
CA SER A 785 23.99 -0.93 -15.64
C SER A 785 23.57 0.44 -16.18
N THR A 786 24.23 1.51 -15.71
CA THR A 786 23.97 2.90 -16.08
C THR A 786 24.80 3.27 -17.32
N GLU A 787 24.16 3.88 -18.33
CA GLU A 787 24.81 4.29 -19.58
C GLU A 787 25.99 5.24 -19.34
N LEU A 788 25.85 6.16 -18.38
CA LEU A 788 26.94 7.07 -17.99
C LEU A 788 28.22 6.32 -17.60
N VAL A 789 28.10 5.27 -16.78
CA VAL A 789 29.25 4.49 -16.33
C VAL A 789 29.85 3.71 -17.51
N GLN A 790 29.00 3.16 -18.38
CA GLN A 790 29.45 2.46 -19.59
C GLN A 790 30.24 3.38 -20.52
N ILE A 791 29.74 4.59 -20.80
CA ILE A 791 30.44 5.61 -21.61
C ILE A 791 31.82 5.92 -21.01
N LEU A 792 31.88 6.18 -19.70
CA LEU A 792 33.13 6.55 -19.03
C LEU A 792 34.13 5.38 -18.96
N ARG A 793 33.68 4.14 -18.82
CA ARG A 793 34.54 2.94 -18.80
C ARG A 793 35.07 2.58 -20.18
N LYS A 794 34.25 2.71 -21.23
CA LYS A 794 34.69 2.60 -22.63
C LYS A 794 35.74 3.66 -22.98
N GLY A 795 35.62 4.82 -22.34
CA GLY A 795 36.51 5.96 -22.49
C GLY A 795 35.82 7.09 -23.24
N HIS A 796 36.06 8.33 -22.77
CA HIS A 796 35.41 9.53 -23.31
C HIS A 796 36.45 10.64 -23.51
N PHE A 797 36.96 10.79 -24.74
CA PHE A 797 37.93 11.82 -25.14
C PHE A 797 39.13 12.00 -24.18
N GLY A 798 39.67 10.87 -23.69
CA GLY A 798 40.85 10.86 -22.81
C GLY A 798 40.58 11.23 -21.34
N VAL A 799 39.31 11.43 -20.96
CA VAL A 799 38.93 11.64 -19.54
C VAL A 799 39.28 10.40 -18.72
N LYS A 800 39.98 10.62 -17.61
CA LYS A 800 40.32 9.59 -16.62
C LYS A 800 39.94 10.09 -15.23
N LEU A 801 38.92 9.46 -14.66
CA LEU A 801 38.46 9.80 -13.31
C LEU A 801 39.43 9.23 -12.27
N SER A 802 39.69 10.01 -11.22
CA SER A 802 40.37 9.52 -10.03
C SER A 802 39.51 8.49 -9.27
N ALA A 803 40.11 7.75 -8.33
CA ALA A 803 39.36 6.81 -7.49
C ALA A 803 38.28 7.52 -6.66
N GLU A 804 38.53 8.75 -6.21
CA GLU A 804 37.54 9.57 -5.50
C GLU A 804 36.42 10.04 -6.42
N ASP A 805 36.74 10.47 -7.63
CA ASP A 805 35.74 10.89 -8.62
C ASP A 805 34.78 9.74 -8.96
N TRP A 806 35.32 8.52 -9.12
CA TRP A 806 34.52 7.31 -9.30
C TRP A 806 33.62 7.04 -8.10
N ASP A 807 34.15 7.06 -6.88
CA ASP A 807 33.39 6.80 -5.66
C ASP A 807 32.24 7.81 -5.47
N ARG A 808 32.47 9.10 -5.74
CA ARG A 808 31.43 10.14 -5.68
C ARG A 808 30.32 9.93 -6.70
N LEU A 809 30.68 9.61 -7.95
CA LEU A 809 29.71 9.37 -9.01
C LEU A 809 28.89 8.10 -8.75
N VAL A 810 29.56 7.02 -8.32
CA VAL A 810 28.91 5.76 -7.94
C VAL A 810 27.98 5.96 -6.75
N ALA A 811 28.44 6.65 -5.69
CA ALA A 811 27.61 6.92 -4.52
C ALA A 811 26.37 7.76 -4.90
N TRP A 812 26.47 8.71 -5.82
CA TRP A 812 25.30 9.46 -6.30
C TRP A 812 24.27 8.56 -7.00
N ILE A 813 24.72 7.65 -7.86
CA ILE A 813 23.86 6.66 -8.53
C ILE A 813 23.20 5.75 -7.47
N ASP A 814 23.99 5.17 -6.58
CA ASP A 814 23.52 4.25 -5.53
C ASP A 814 22.57 4.93 -4.54
N MET A 815 22.71 6.24 -4.31
CA MET A 815 21.81 7.03 -3.46
C MET A 815 20.50 7.42 -4.16
N ASN A 816 20.19 6.85 -5.33
CA ASN A 816 19.03 7.17 -6.15
C ASN A 816 19.05 8.61 -6.70
N THR A 817 20.24 9.12 -7.02
CA THR A 817 20.44 10.39 -7.74
C THR A 817 19.83 11.67 -7.13
N PRO A 818 19.96 11.93 -5.81
CA PRO A 818 19.45 13.17 -5.24
C PRO A 818 20.15 14.40 -5.85
N PHE A 819 19.40 15.48 -6.06
CA PHE A 819 19.99 16.78 -6.36
C PHE A 819 20.23 17.58 -5.08
N HIS A 820 19.16 17.81 -4.32
CA HIS A 820 19.19 18.49 -3.04
C HIS A 820 19.64 17.53 -1.93
N GLY A 821 20.63 17.96 -1.13
CA GLY A 821 20.99 17.27 0.11
C GLY A 821 20.20 17.79 1.31
N GLU A 822 19.73 19.04 1.27
CA GLU A 822 19.14 19.75 2.40
C GLU A 822 17.82 20.38 1.99
N TRP A 823 16.85 20.48 2.92
CA TRP A 823 15.62 21.19 2.63
C TRP A 823 15.86 22.70 2.50
N SER A 824 16.85 23.26 3.20
CA SER A 824 17.24 24.66 3.03
C SER A 824 17.71 24.99 1.60
N GLY A 825 18.25 24.01 0.86
CA GLY A 825 18.55 24.15 -0.56
C GLY A 825 17.32 24.34 -1.46
N ILE A 826 16.13 24.00 -0.96
CA ILE A 826 14.86 24.05 -1.67
C ILE A 826 14.04 25.28 -1.23
N VAL A 827 13.92 25.48 0.08
CA VAL A 827 12.97 26.43 0.72
C VAL A 827 13.66 27.47 1.62
N GLY A 828 14.99 27.46 1.70
CA GLY A 828 15.79 28.44 2.44
C GLY A 828 15.58 28.39 3.95
N GLU A 829 15.47 29.57 4.56
CA GLU A 829 15.45 29.74 6.02
C GLU A 829 14.30 29.02 6.73
N LYS A 830 13.19 28.79 6.02
CA LYS A 830 12.03 28.06 6.56
C LYS A 830 12.41 26.64 7.03
N ALA A 831 13.31 25.96 6.31
CA ALA A 831 13.77 24.63 6.72
C ALA A 831 14.58 24.69 8.01
N LYS A 832 15.45 25.70 8.18
CA LYS A 832 16.24 25.87 9.41
C LYS A 832 15.38 26.14 10.63
N THR A 833 14.33 26.96 10.48
CA THR A 833 13.36 27.17 11.57
C THR A 833 12.63 25.87 11.93
N ALA A 834 12.17 25.11 10.94
CA ALA A 834 11.51 23.83 11.17
C ALA A 834 12.44 22.80 11.82
N GLU A 835 13.71 22.78 11.42
CA GLU A 835 14.76 21.94 12.01
C GLU A 835 15.03 22.29 13.46
N GLY A 836 15.05 23.58 13.84
CA GLY A 836 15.22 23.99 15.23
C GLY A 836 14.14 23.40 16.14
N VAL A 837 12.88 23.44 15.71
CA VAL A 837 11.77 22.84 16.47
C VAL A 837 11.87 21.32 16.51
N ARG A 838 12.19 20.67 15.38
CA ARG A 838 12.36 19.21 15.33
C ARG A 838 13.53 18.74 16.19
N ALA A 839 14.67 19.43 16.16
CA ALA A 839 15.86 19.08 16.93
C ALA A 839 15.58 19.11 18.43
N ASP A 840 14.86 20.13 18.91
CA ASP A 840 14.40 20.21 20.28
C ASP A 840 13.47 19.04 20.66
N MET A 841 12.49 18.70 19.81
CA MET A 841 11.65 17.51 20.07
C MET A 841 12.44 16.19 20.07
N ARG A 842 13.40 16.01 19.14
CA ARG A 842 14.28 14.83 19.11
C ARG A 842 15.16 14.73 20.35
N LYS A 843 15.66 15.85 20.84
CA LYS A 843 16.43 15.88 22.09
C LYS A 843 15.56 15.44 23.28
N ARG A 844 14.35 15.99 23.40
CA ARG A 844 13.41 15.69 24.50
C ARG A 844 12.94 14.23 24.51
N TYR A 845 12.53 13.70 23.36
CA TYR A 845 11.82 12.42 23.31
C TYR A 845 12.60 11.26 22.70
N ALA A 846 13.64 11.53 21.92
CA ALA A 846 14.39 10.52 21.18
C ALA A 846 15.86 10.40 21.61
N ASN A 847 16.35 11.25 22.52
CA ASN A 847 17.75 11.26 22.93
C ASN A 847 18.74 11.46 21.76
N VAL A 848 18.31 12.15 20.69
CA VAL A 848 19.11 12.44 19.48
C VAL A 848 19.39 13.95 19.39
N GLU A 849 20.65 14.31 19.20
CA GLU A 849 21.14 15.70 19.13
C GLU A 849 21.91 15.94 17.82
N GLU A 850 21.24 15.73 16.69
CA GLU A 850 21.79 16.02 15.36
C GLU A 850 21.02 17.15 14.69
N ASN A 851 21.74 18.00 13.96
CA ASN A 851 21.17 19.01 13.05
C ASN A 851 21.28 18.49 11.61
N HIS A 852 20.12 18.25 11.00
CA HIS A 852 20.06 17.69 9.66
C HIS A 852 20.31 18.75 8.58
N GLU A 853 20.18 20.04 8.87
CA GLU A 853 20.45 21.14 7.93
C GLU A 853 21.90 21.65 8.04
N GLU A 854 22.68 21.17 9.01
CA GLU A 854 24.08 21.53 9.16
C GLU A 854 24.95 20.79 8.13
N ILE A 855 25.79 21.56 7.43
CA ILE A 855 26.78 21.07 6.48
C ILE A 855 28.17 21.37 7.01
N PRO A 856 28.88 20.36 7.54
CA PRO A 856 30.27 20.51 7.96
C PRO A 856 31.14 21.00 6.80
N ALA A 857 32.16 21.79 7.13
CA ALA A 857 33.18 22.17 6.17
C ALA A 857 33.84 20.91 5.57
N VAL A 858 33.78 20.79 4.25
CA VAL A 858 34.49 19.74 3.50
C VAL A 858 35.79 20.35 2.99
N ALA A 859 36.90 19.61 3.07
CA ALA A 859 38.15 20.06 2.46
C ALA A 859 37.89 20.38 0.97
N SER A 860 38.22 21.60 0.54
CA SER A 860 38.11 21.98 -0.85
C SER A 860 39.07 21.13 -1.68
N ALA A 861 38.58 20.55 -2.77
CA ALA A 861 39.46 19.93 -3.75
C ALA A 861 40.42 21.00 -4.30
N PRO A 862 41.72 20.71 -4.46
CA PRO A 862 42.65 21.66 -5.06
C PRO A 862 42.16 22.09 -6.45
N ALA A 863 42.38 23.36 -6.79
CA ALA A 863 42.08 23.89 -8.12
C ALA A 863 42.82 23.05 -9.17
N VAL A 864 42.10 22.48 -10.12
CA VAL A 864 42.67 21.59 -11.12
C VAL A 864 43.20 22.41 -12.29
N THR A 865 44.44 22.12 -12.70
CA THR A 865 45.00 22.61 -13.95
C THR A 865 44.18 22.02 -15.11
N PRO A 866 43.62 22.84 -16.02
CA PRO A 866 42.80 22.32 -17.11
C PRO A 866 43.55 21.24 -17.89
N LEU A 867 42.94 20.07 -18.06
CA LEU A 867 43.44 19.09 -19.03
C LEU A 867 43.47 19.74 -20.42
N ALA A 868 44.42 19.36 -21.28
CA ALA A 868 44.49 19.88 -22.65
C ALA A 868 43.36 19.31 -23.51
N ILE A 869 42.69 20.17 -24.30
CA ILE A 869 41.95 19.83 -25.53
C ILE A 869 42.38 18.53 -26.19
N VAL A 870 41.91 17.32 -25.83
CA VAL A 870 42.29 16.14 -26.62
C VAL A 870 41.40 16.22 -27.86
N PRO A 871 41.96 16.50 -29.06
CA PRO A 871 41.17 16.53 -30.27
C PRO A 871 40.48 15.17 -30.45
N GLU A 872 39.37 15.16 -31.18
CA GLU A 872 38.70 13.91 -31.55
C GLU A 872 39.76 12.92 -32.05
N PRO A 873 39.82 11.69 -31.51
CA PRO A 873 40.78 10.72 -32.00
C PRO A 873 40.53 10.56 -33.49
N LYS A 874 41.57 10.79 -34.30
CA LYS A 874 41.47 10.73 -35.77
C LYS A 874 40.73 9.44 -36.15
N PRO A 875 39.88 9.47 -37.19
CA PRO A 875 39.23 8.26 -37.67
C PRO A 875 40.26 7.15 -37.82
N GLY A 876 39.93 5.97 -37.32
CA GLY A 876 40.75 4.79 -37.57
C GLY A 876 40.88 4.53 -39.07
N PRO A 877 41.88 3.76 -39.51
CA PRO A 877 42.02 3.42 -40.92
C PRO A 877 40.73 2.80 -41.45
N THR A 878 40.23 3.32 -42.57
CA THR A 878 39.06 2.75 -43.25
C THR A 878 39.45 1.41 -43.87
N VAL A 879 38.80 0.33 -43.45
CA VAL A 879 38.98 -1.00 -44.04
C VAL A 879 37.96 -1.19 -45.15
N ALA A 880 38.41 -1.59 -46.34
CA ALA A 880 37.53 -1.89 -47.46
C ALA A 880 36.62 -3.06 -47.10
N ALA A 881 35.30 -2.86 -47.13
CA ALA A 881 34.37 -3.93 -46.86
C ALA A 881 34.36 -4.95 -48.01
N PRO A 882 34.26 -6.25 -47.70
CA PRO A 882 34.08 -7.28 -48.71
C PRO A 882 32.75 -7.09 -49.46
N PRO A 883 32.66 -7.52 -50.73
CA PRO A 883 31.46 -7.38 -51.53
C PRO A 883 30.26 -8.07 -50.89
N VAL A 884 29.15 -7.34 -50.79
CA VAL A 884 27.89 -7.84 -50.24
C VAL A 884 27.32 -8.88 -51.20
N THR A 885 27.20 -10.12 -50.74
CA THR A 885 26.62 -11.19 -51.54
C THR A 885 25.19 -11.41 -51.06
N ALA A 886 24.20 -11.26 -51.93
CA ALA A 886 22.81 -11.52 -51.58
C ALA A 886 22.62 -13.02 -51.30
N HIS A 887 22.29 -13.37 -50.07
CA HIS A 887 22.02 -14.75 -49.68
C HIS A 887 20.53 -14.96 -49.44
N LYS A 888 19.96 -16.01 -50.04
CA LYS A 888 18.64 -16.51 -49.62
C LYS A 888 18.81 -17.22 -48.28
N LEU A 889 18.39 -16.57 -47.21
CA LEU A 889 18.51 -17.11 -45.85
C LEU A 889 17.61 -18.34 -45.69
N ARG A 890 18.18 -19.43 -45.17
CA ARG A 890 17.40 -20.61 -44.77
C ARG A 890 16.83 -20.37 -43.38
N ARG A 891 15.59 -20.79 -43.20
CA ARG A 891 14.87 -20.72 -41.93
C ARG A 891 14.46 -22.13 -41.52
N GLU A 892 14.57 -22.39 -40.24
CA GLU A 892 14.06 -23.58 -39.59
C GLU A 892 13.29 -23.17 -38.36
N GLU A 893 12.35 -24.01 -37.94
CA GLU A 893 11.56 -23.80 -36.75
C GLU A 893 11.83 -24.96 -35.80
N LEU A 894 12.24 -24.62 -34.58
CA LEU A 894 12.54 -25.59 -33.54
C LEU A 894 11.34 -25.70 -32.60
N ASP A 895 10.76 -26.88 -32.49
CA ASP A 895 9.69 -27.17 -31.53
C ASP A 895 10.28 -27.41 -30.13
N LEU A 896 9.86 -26.60 -29.15
CA LEU A 896 10.24 -26.73 -27.73
C LEU A 896 9.17 -27.49 -26.90
N GLY A 897 8.19 -28.08 -27.58
CA GLY A 897 7.03 -28.76 -27.01
C GLY A 897 5.95 -27.79 -26.52
N GLY A 898 4.72 -28.30 -26.39
CA GLY A 898 3.58 -27.50 -25.91
C GLY A 898 3.13 -26.39 -26.85
N GLY A 899 3.45 -26.50 -28.15
CA GLY A 899 3.11 -25.51 -29.18
C GLY A 899 4.01 -24.27 -29.20
N VAL A 900 5.11 -24.27 -28.45
CA VAL A 900 6.09 -23.17 -28.41
C VAL A 900 7.25 -23.48 -29.34
N HIS A 901 7.57 -22.55 -30.23
CA HIS A 901 8.61 -22.73 -31.24
C HIS A 901 9.64 -21.60 -31.23
N VAL A 902 10.86 -21.89 -31.68
CA VAL A 902 11.92 -20.91 -31.93
C VAL A 902 12.25 -20.88 -33.41
N GLY A 903 12.02 -19.75 -34.07
CA GLY A 903 12.49 -19.52 -35.43
C GLY A 903 14.01 -19.33 -35.45
N MET A 904 14.69 -20.07 -36.31
CA MET A 904 16.14 -20.02 -36.49
C MET A 904 16.48 -19.62 -37.92
N VAL A 905 17.49 -18.77 -38.07
CA VAL A 905 17.99 -18.29 -39.36
C VAL A 905 19.43 -18.76 -39.53
N HIS A 906 19.73 -19.40 -40.65
CA HIS A 906 21.09 -19.79 -40.99
C HIS A 906 21.86 -18.59 -41.55
N VAL A 907 22.76 -18.05 -40.75
CA VAL A 907 23.71 -17.00 -41.13
C VAL A 907 24.89 -17.65 -41.84
N PRO A 908 25.13 -17.38 -43.14
CA PRO A 908 26.18 -18.02 -43.91
C PRO A 908 27.58 -17.60 -43.44
N LYS A 909 28.60 -18.40 -43.76
CA LYS A 909 30.00 -17.98 -43.59
C LYS A 909 30.29 -16.75 -44.45
N GLY A 910 31.17 -15.87 -43.99
CA GLY A 910 31.54 -14.68 -44.73
C GLY A 910 32.59 -13.84 -44.01
N ALA A 911 32.80 -12.62 -44.49
CA ALA A 911 33.65 -11.65 -43.83
C ALA A 911 32.92 -10.31 -43.76
N PHE A 912 33.26 -9.50 -42.77
CA PHE A 912 32.74 -8.14 -42.61
C PHE A 912 33.76 -7.27 -41.89
N VAL A 913 33.53 -5.96 -41.93
CA VAL A 913 34.30 -5.01 -41.13
C VAL A 913 33.62 -4.86 -39.79
N MET A 914 34.24 -5.36 -38.74
CA MET A 914 33.77 -5.23 -37.36
C MET A 914 34.21 -3.89 -36.78
N GLY A 915 33.36 -3.28 -35.96
CA GLY A 915 33.60 -1.99 -35.34
C GLY A 915 33.43 -0.82 -36.31
N SER A 916 34.00 0.33 -35.95
CA SER A 916 33.79 1.58 -36.67
C SER A 916 35.05 2.41 -36.72
N ALA A 917 35.30 3.09 -37.84
CA ALA A 917 36.41 4.04 -37.94
C ALA A 917 36.16 5.31 -37.09
N THR A 918 34.90 5.63 -36.82
CA THR A 918 34.47 6.89 -36.17
C THR A 918 33.60 6.69 -34.92
N GLY A 919 33.46 5.43 -34.47
CA GLY A 919 32.64 5.01 -33.33
C GLY A 919 33.31 5.19 -31.97
N HIS A 920 32.82 4.50 -30.94
CA HIS A 920 33.40 4.58 -29.59
C HIS A 920 34.83 3.99 -29.52
N PRO A 921 35.63 4.27 -28.47
CA PRO A 921 37.00 3.75 -28.39
C PRO A 921 37.10 2.22 -28.39
N ASP A 922 36.11 1.52 -27.83
CA ASP A 922 35.99 0.06 -27.82
C ASP A 922 35.55 -0.53 -29.17
N GLU A 923 35.01 0.29 -30.08
CA GLU A 923 34.66 -0.09 -31.45
C GLU A 923 35.81 0.14 -32.45
N ARG A 924 36.96 0.66 -31.97
CA ARG A 924 38.10 1.06 -32.79
C ARG A 924 39.34 0.20 -32.53
N PRO A 925 40.17 -0.06 -33.56
CA PRO A 925 39.95 0.27 -34.97
C PRO A 925 38.97 -0.70 -35.64
N ALA A 926 38.30 -0.22 -36.69
CA ALA A 926 37.58 -1.10 -37.60
C ALA A 926 38.55 -2.12 -38.22
N HIS A 927 38.16 -3.39 -38.26
CA HIS A 927 39.03 -4.47 -38.76
C HIS A 927 38.22 -5.58 -39.43
N LEU A 928 38.86 -6.27 -40.39
CA LEU A 928 38.23 -7.37 -41.11
C LEU A 928 38.11 -8.60 -40.20
N VAL A 929 36.89 -9.09 -40.00
CA VAL A 929 36.60 -10.30 -39.24
C VAL A 929 36.01 -11.35 -40.18
N GLN A 930 36.52 -12.58 -40.07
CA GLN A 930 36.08 -13.71 -40.88
C GLN A 930 35.23 -14.68 -40.05
N VAL A 931 33.96 -14.81 -40.41
CA VAL A 931 33.06 -15.84 -39.93
C VAL A 931 33.30 -17.10 -40.76
N LYS A 932 34.16 -17.99 -40.24
CA LYS A 932 34.69 -19.15 -40.99
C LYS A 932 33.64 -20.22 -41.28
N GLN A 933 32.65 -20.36 -40.41
CA GLN A 933 31.57 -21.34 -40.53
C GLN A 933 30.23 -20.62 -40.40
N GLY A 934 29.26 -21.04 -41.22
CA GLY A 934 27.89 -20.57 -41.04
C GLY A 934 27.32 -21.10 -39.73
N PHE A 935 26.40 -20.36 -39.13
CA PHE A 935 25.79 -20.71 -37.86
C PHE A 935 24.29 -20.40 -37.88
N TRP A 936 23.53 -21.08 -37.05
CA TRP A 936 22.13 -20.78 -36.82
C TRP A 936 21.99 -19.80 -35.67
N MET A 937 21.12 -18.80 -35.82
CA MET A 937 20.81 -17.82 -34.78
C MET A 937 19.30 -17.68 -34.69
N SER A 938 18.76 -17.43 -33.48
CA SER A 938 17.34 -17.16 -33.34
C SER A 938 16.94 -15.93 -34.13
N GLU A 939 15.81 -15.99 -34.84
CA GLU A 939 15.32 -14.89 -35.69
C GLU A 939 14.92 -13.67 -34.85
N THR A 940 14.40 -13.92 -33.65
CA THR A 940 14.06 -12.92 -32.65
C THR A 940 14.85 -13.13 -31.38
N GLU A 941 14.79 -12.16 -30.48
CA GLU A 941 15.11 -12.37 -29.06
C GLU A 941 14.25 -13.53 -28.50
N ILE A 942 14.80 -14.26 -27.53
CA ILE A 942 14.07 -15.37 -26.89
C ILE A 942 12.90 -14.80 -26.10
N SER A 943 11.69 -15.28 -26.38
CA SER A 943 10.47 -14.80 -25.72
C SER A 943 10.28 -15.40 -24.33
N ASN A 944 9.41 -14.78 -23.52
CA ASN A 944 9.04 -15.33 -22.21
C ASN A 944 8.45 -16.75 -22.34
N ALA A 945 7.64 -17.03 -23.37
CA ALA A 945 7.10 -18.37 -23.60
C ALA A 945 8.21 -19.40 -23.89
N GLN A 946 9.21 -19.03 -24.69
CA GLN A 946 10.34 -19.90 -25.02
C GLN A 946 11.23 -20.13 -23.80
N PHE A 947 11.56 -19.08 -23.05
CA PHE A 947 12.37 -19.21 -21.84
C PHE A 947 11.66 -20.02 -20.74
N ALA A 948 10.34 -19.88 -20.62
CA ALA A 948 9.53 -20.62 -19.64
C ALA A 948 9.54 -22.15 -19.87
N ARG A 949 9.97 -22.64 -21.03
CA ARG A 949 10.21 -24.07 -21.27
C ARG A 949 11.41 -24.60 -20.48
N PHE A 950 12.40 -23.75 -20.23
CA PHE A 950 13.56 -24.03 -19.39
C PHE A 950 13.28 -23.72 -17.91
N ASP A 951 12.72 -22.54 -17.64
CA ASP A 951 12.46 -22.03 -16.29
C ASP A 951 11.05 -21.46 -16.21
N ALA A 952 10.09 -22.32 -15.84
CA ALA A 952 8.68 -21.96 -15.74
C ALA A 952 8.38 -20.89 -14.69
N ASP A 953 9.30 -20.66 -13.75
CA ASP A 953 9.18 -19.66 -12.69
C ASP A 953 9.79 -18.30 -13.10
N HIS A 954 10.39 -18.20 -14.29
CA HIS A 954 10.95 -16.96 -14.79
C HIS A 954 9.87 -15.87 -14.92
N ASN A 955 10.23 -14.66 -14.51
CA ASN A 955 9.35 -13.51 -14.58
C ASN A 955 10.17 -12.27 -14.95
N SER A 956 9.99 -11.79 -16.18
CA SER A 956 10.51 -10.52 -16.72
C SER A 956 9.92 -9.28 -16.02
N ARG A 957 8.94 -9.50 -15.14
CA ARG A 957 8.25 -8.51 -14.30
C ARG A 957 7.57 -7.43 -15.14
N ARG A 958 7.60 -6.20 -14.62
CA ARG A 958 6.93 -5.02 -15.17
C ARG A 958 7.90 -3.85 -15.16
N GLU A 959 7.75 -2.97 -16.14
CA GLU A 959 8.43 -1.69 -16.15
C GLU A 959 7.53 -0.64 -15.49
N SER A 960 7.98 -0.09 -14.36
CA SER A 960 7.21 0.91 -13.63
C SER A 960 7.22 2.27 -14.33
N LYS A 961 8.22 2.57 -15.18
CA LYS A 961 8.51 3.92 -15.71
C LYS A 961 8.70 4.97 -14.58
N GLN A 962 9.11 6.18 -14.96
CA GLN A 962 9.48 7.29 -14.08
C GLN A 962 8.28 8.20 -13.69
N GLY A 963 7.12 7.62 -13.37
CA GLY A 963 5.89 8.40 -13.21
C GLY A 963 5.04 8.00 -12.01
N TYR A 964 4.44 8.99 -11.35
CA TYR A 964 3.53 8.82 -10.21
C TYR A 964 2.27 8.02 -10.61
N GLN A 965 1.98 6.94 -9.89
CA GLN A 965 0.97 5.93 -10.26
C GLN A 965 0.07 5.53 -9.08
N PHE A 966 -1.17 5.14 -9.38
CA PHE A 966 -2.14 4.63 -8.42
C PHE A 966 -2.75 3.32 -8.91
N GLY A 967 -2.70 2.28 -8.07
CA GLY A 967 -3.45 1.04 -8.31
C GLY A 967 -3.03 0.25 -9.55
N VAL A 968 -1.85 0.50 -10.11
CA VAL A 968 -1.26 -0.25 -11.22
C VAL A 968 0.16 -0.66 -10.86
N LYS A 969 0.65 -1.75 -11.46
CA LYS A 969 1.99 -2.32 -11.19
C LYS A 969 3.03 -1.93 -12.26
N GLY A 970 2.71 -0.97 -13.13
CA GLY A 970 3.48 -0.69 -14.36
C GLY A 970 3.12 -1.58 -15.56
N TYR A 971 3.90 -1.42 -16.64
CA TYR A 971 3.69 -2.06 -17.95
C TYR A 971 4.25 -3.48 -17.95
N PRO A 972 3.50 -4.50 -18.42
CA PRO A 972 3.99 -5.87 -18.42
C PRO A 972 5.18 -6.04 -19.37
N LEU A 973 6.24 -6.67 -18.87
CA LEU A 973 7.37 -7.19 -19.66
C LEU A 973 7.34 -8.72 -19.77
N ASN A 974 6.38 -9.36 -19.10
CA ASN A 974 6.30 -10.83 -18.95
C ASN A 974 5.19 -11.47 -19.79
N THR A 975 4.67 -10.80 -20.82
CA THR A 975 3.69 -11.47 -21.70
C THR A 975 4.39 -12.51 -22.59
N PRO A 976 3.72 -13.61 -22.99
CA PRO A 976 4.35 -14.74 -23.67
C PRO A 976 5.18 -14.37 -24.92
N GLY A 977 4.74 -13.39 -25.70
CA GLY A 977 5.39 -12.95 -26.93
C GLY A 977 6.46 -11.85 -26.75
N GLN A 978 6.61 -11.28 -25.56
CA GLN A 978 7.67 -10.31 -25.27
C GLN A 978 9.02 -11.02 -25.02
N PRO A 979 10.15 -10.34 -25.27
CA PRO A 979 11.46 -10.89 -24.95
C PRO A 979 11.61 -11.16 -23.45
N ALA A 980 12.27 -12.26 -23.11
CA ALA A 980 12.66 -12.56 -21.74
C ALA A 980 13.78 -11.61 -21.32
N VAL A 981 13.54 -10.81 -20.28
CA VAL A 981 14.46 -9.78 -19.77
C VAL A 981 14.73 -9.98 -18.27
N ARG A 982 15.61 -9.14 -17.69
CA ARG A 982 16.05 -9.26 -16.28
C ARG A 982 16.69 -10.63 -15.99
N LEU A 983 17.39 -11.16 -16.99
CA LEU A 983 18.18 -12.36 -16.92
C LEU A 983 19.64 -12.00 -16.69
N SER A 984 20.30 -12.73 -15.79
CA SER A 984 21.76 -12.71 -15.73
C SER A 984 22.35 -13.42 -16.95
N TRP A 985 23.58 -13.06 -17.33
CA TRP A 985 24.34 -13.77 -18.36
C TRP A 985 24.45 -15.28 -18.06
N GLN A 986 24.55 -15.64 -16.77
CA GLN A 986 24.60 -17.03 -16.33
C GLN A 986 23.30 -17.79 -16.60
N GLN A 987 22.13 -17.16 -16.39
CA GLN A 987 20.82 -17.74 -16.73
C GLN A 987 20.68 -17.92 -18.25
N ALA A 988 21.09 -16.91 -19.04
CA ALA A 988 21.07 -17.01 -20.49
C ALA A 988 21.95 -18.19 -21.00
N LYS A 989 23.16 -18.34 -20.45
CA LYS A 989 24.03 -19.48 -20.75
C LYS A 989 23.45 -20.83 -20.28
N ALA A 990 22.70 -20.84 -19.17
CA ALA A 990 22.03 -22.05 -18.70
C ALA A 990 20.90 -22.48 -19.63
N PHE A 991 20.12 -21.51 -20.14
CA PHE A 991 19.13 -21.74 -21.19
C PHE A 991 19.76 -22.32 -22.45
N CYS A 992 20.86 -21.74 -22.95
CA CYS A 992 21.57 -22.28 -24.12
C CYS A 992 22.03 -23.74 -23.90
N ARG A 993 22.58 -24.06 -22.72
CA ARG A 993 22.98 -25.44 -22.40
C ARG A 993 21.80 -26.41 -22.32
N TRP A 994 20.65 -25.95 -21.81
CA TRP A 994 19.43 -26.75 -21.80
C TRP A 994 18.93 -26.98 -23.23
N LEU A 995 18.79 -25.92 -24.02
CA LEU A 995 18.31 -26.00 -25.39
C LEU A 995 19.21 -26.90 -26.26
N GLY A 996 20.53 -26.83 -26.08
CA GLY A 996 21.45 -27.71 -26.78
C GLY A 996 21.26 -29.19 -26.45
N LYS A 997 20.82 -29.53 -25.22
CA LYS A 997 20.46 -30.92 -24.86
C LYS A 997 19.16 -31.37 -25.51
N GLU A 998 18.14 -30.50 -25.55
CA GLU A 998 16.86 -30.82 -26.19
C GLU A 998 17.02 -31.07 -27.70
N LEU A 999 17.96 -30.37 -28.33
CA LEU A 999 18.21 -30.43 -29.77
C LEU A 999 19.32 -31.41 -30.18
N ASP A 1000 19.99 -32.06 -29.23
CA ASP A 1000 21.22 -32.83 -29.45
C ASP A 1000 22.25 -32.07 -30.31
N THR A 1001 22.43 -30.77 -30.02
CA THR A 1001 23.35 -29.90 -30.75
C THR A 1001 23.99 -28.85 -29.87
N ALA A 1002 25.14 -28.32 -30.27
CA ALA A 1002 25.80 -27.26 -29.51
C ALA A 1002 25.07 -25.93 -29.70
N VAL A 1003 24.56 -25.37 -28.60
CA VAL A 1003 23.88 -24.06 -28.56
C VAL A 1003 24.62 -23.14 -27.60
N ASP A 1004 24.87 -21.90 -28.03
CA ASP A 1004 25.49 -20.87 -27.21
C ASP A 1004 24.96 -19.47 -27.55
N LEU A 1005 25.24 -18.49 -26.70
CA LEU A 1005 25.11 -17.08 -27.05
C LEU A 1005 26.07 -16.76 -28.20
N PRO A 1006 25.64 -15.90 -29.16
CA PRO A 1006 26.53 -15.49 -30.23
C PRO A 1006 27.75 -14.78 -29.65
N THR A 1007 28.92 -15.01 -30.23
CA THR A 1007 30.07 -14.14 -29.97
C THR A 1007 29.77 -12.73 -30.48
N GLU A 1008 30.45 -11.72 -29.96
CA GLU A 1008 30.28 -10.33 -30.42
C GLU A 1008 30.44 -10.22 -31.94
N ALA A 1009 31.45 -10.88 -32.52
CA ALA A 1009 31.67 -10.95 -33.95
C ALA A 1009 30.50 -11.60 -34.73
N GLN A 1010 29.93 -12.68 -34.20
CA GLN A 1010 28.76 -13.33 -34.82
C GLN A 1010 27.53 -12.44 -34.76
N TRP A 1011 27.30 -11.78 -33.62
CA TRP A 1011 26.17 -10.89 -33.41
C TRP A 1011 26.28 -9.66 -34.33
N GLU A 1012 27.42 -8.97 -34.35
CA GLU A 1012 27.62 -7.80 -35.22
C GLU A 1012 27.55 -8.18 -36.70
N TYR A 1013 28.10 -9.33 -37.10
CA TYR A 1013 27.98 -9.82 -38.48
C TYR A 1013 26.52 -10.00 -38.91
N ALA A 1014 25.71 -10.63 -38.05
CA ALA A 1014 24.28 -10.83 -38.30
C ALA A 1014 23.53 -9.49 -38.33
N CYS A 1015 23.77 -8.61 -37.35
CA CYS A 1015 23.12 -7.30 -37.26
C CYS A 1015 23.48 -6.38 -38.42
N ARG A 1016 24.69 -6.43 -38.96
CA ARG A 1016 25.02 -5.65 -40.16
C ARG A 1016 24.22 -6.08 -41.38
N ALA A 1017 23.80 -7.34 -41.46
CA ALA A 1017 22.97 -7.84 -42.55
C ALA A 1017 23.50 -7.49 -43.96
N GLY A 1018 24.84 -7.43 -44.11
CA GLY A 1018 25.50 -7.04 -45.35
C GLY A 1018 25.62 -5.53 -45.58
N THR A 1019 25.11 -4.67 -44.70
CA THR A 1019 25.30 -3.22 -44.81
C THR A 1019 26.61 -2.76 -44.18
N GLN A 1020 27.05 -1.57 -44.59
CA GLN A 1020 28.20 -0.86 -44.00
C GLN A 1020 27.77 0.38 -43.23
N THR A 1021 26.47 0.60 -43.12
CA THR A 1021 25.87 1.76 -42.44
C THR A 1021 25.83 1.53 -40.93
N PRO A 1022 25.70 2.58 -40.11
CA PRO A 1022 25.63 2.45 -38.65
C PRO A 1022 24.47 1.57 -38.16
N PHE A 1023 23.38 1.51 -38.92
CA PHE A 1023 22.27 0.60 -38.66
C PHE A 1023 22.06 -0.34 -39.85
N SER A 1024 21.48 -1.52 -39.60
CA SER A 1024 21.08 -2.47 -40.64
C SER A 1024 20.09 -1.88 -41.65
N PHE A 1025 19.27 -0.93 -41.20
CA PHE A 1025 18.26 -0.24 -41.99
C PHE A 1025 18.75 1.07 -42.62
N GLY A 1026 19.99 1.53 -42.33
CA GLY A 1026 20.56 2.71 -42.98
C GLY A 1026 21.35 3.64 -42.06
N GLN A 1027 21.29 4.93 -42.37
CA GLN A 1027 22.03 6.00 -41.70
C GLN A 1027 21.23 6.59 -40.52
N PRO A 1028 21.88 7.32 -39.60
CA PRO A 1028 21.16 8.13 -38.61
C PRO A 1028 20.15 9.06 -39.29
N GLY A 1029 18.87 8.97 -38.90
CA GLY A 1029 17.77 9.73 -39.51
C GLY A 1029 16.94 8.95 -40.54
N THR A 1030 17.34 7.72 -40.88
CA THR A 1030 16.44 6.78 -41.59
C THR A 1030 15.23 6.46 -40.71
N ASP A 1031 14.05 6.30 -41.33
CA ASP A 1031 12.84 5.86 -40.64
C ASP A 1031 13.06 4.46 -40.04
N PHE A 1032 13.25 4.43 -38.73
CA PHE A 1032 13.55 3.22 -37.97
C PHE A 1032 12.28 2.48 -37.56
N ALA A 1033 11.11 3.12 -37.63
CA ALA A 1033 9.87 2.60 -37.05
C ALA A 1033 9.49 1.18 -37.54
N PRO A 1034 9.79 0.78 -38.79
CA PRO A 1034 9.54 -0.59 -39.24
C PRO A 1034 10.50 -1.66 -38.65
N PHE A 1035 11.63 -1.25 -38.08
CA PHE A 1035 12.75 -2.15 -37.78
C PHE A 1035 13.17 -2.16 -36.31
N ALA A 1036 12.94 -1.08 -35.57
CA ALA A 1036 13.39 -0.93 -34.21
C ALA A 1036 12.38 -0.14 -33.36
N ASN A 1037 12.33 -0.45 -32.07
CA ASN A 1037 11.56 0.33 -31.11
C ASN A 1037 12.48 1.29 -30.35
N PHE A 1038 12.61 2.53 -30.84
CA PHE A 1038 13.23 3.62 -30.06
C PHE A 1038 12.20 4.44 -29.25
N ALA A 1039 10.91 4.11 -29.30
CA ALA A 1039 9.89 4.84 -28.55
C ALA A 1039 9.93 4.55 -27.04
N ASP A 1040 10.62 3.48 -26.64
CA ASP A 1040 10.92 3.14 -25.24
C ASP A 1040 12.22 3.77 -24.71
N ALA A 1041 12.99 4.47 -25.56
CA ALA A 1041 14.31 5.05 -25.25
C ALA A 1041 14.28 6.55 -24.91
#